data_AF-A0A1H2YQM3-F1
#
_entry.id   AF-A0A1H2YQM3-F1
#
_cell.length_a   1.000
_cell.length_b   1.000
_cell.length_c   1.000
_cell.angle_alpha   90.00
_cell.angle_beta   90.00
_cell.angle_gamma   90.00
#
_symmetry.space_group_name_H-M   'P 1'
#
loop_
_entity.id
_entity.type
_entity.pdbx_description
1 polymer ?
#
loop_
_entity_poly.entity_id
_entity_poly.type
_entity_poly.pdbx_seq_one_letter_code
_entity_poly.pdbx_strand_id
1 'polypeptide(L)'
;MKIKIHIPPLIAAALISTLSACGGGDSSDSSGNTANTANPATQATTTSTATDSNSSTSSGSTATNTSDTSTTGSTTTPVTTVALIDISASILADQNIVLNGDSVVNIPAGTTTYSGVISGTGTLTVRAPGGAGTLVLTADSNFTLPASQQTETATQTKSPFDPNHVHYWVIHNPNPPAVIVNAGATLQLGTPSSTGGSIGSYIPNTAGTTINLDNFQIDGTLVLESGPALNMGILSGSGVIRRPPIGSTGGTVRFVGDNPFSGVYSQLYGGYFGVDHVIFSMPNATIFSNESFITAAPEGLFGDTAAHQLKYPKTIWESHYGDDINTNSGLVIFSGVYSYSNSGDQLKPSLSDPSLNTMLVQNVSGSPTGGHNSSFRGINIEGGTTQWGDGTNNQFFLPSAPSPAAPDSSVKNAYINLHRGSTLVFDYNGRYSCNVSITGGGGGPHADGSTGTGNLTIAATAGNYAILTMPQNYNGITTIGAGATLQIGNGAPVSAVLATVGAPTAAEPNGAITRKTTLATYTGDSSLLTAESANGSLSNAIVDNGTLIIANTSTAITLSNISGSGAVKQAGAASTTLAGANSYSGGTTISGGTLNVASATALGSGSVSNGATLATAGSQHAITVSGNYTQTASGNLTLSIGSVSDQLKAGGQAFLSGSLTLNFAATPAQGSRYVVVQAAGGVSGGFSSISGNGVTLVGGQDATSYYVTVQ
;
A
#
# COMPACT_ATOMS: atom_id res chain seq x y z
N MET A 1 25.71 57.63 -0.63
CA MET A 1 26.59 57.02 -1.65
C MET A 1 25.71 56.13 -2.54
N LYS A 2 25.52 56.49 -3.81
CA LYS A 2 24.76 55.73 -4.82
C LYS A 2 25.76 55.06 -5.76
N ILE A 3 25.74 53.72 -5.89
CA ILE A 3 26.38 52.96 -6.98
C ILE A 3 25.48 51.73 -7.21
N LYS A 4 24.58 51.69 -8.21
CA LYS A 4 24.75 51.29 -9.63
C LYS A 4 25.35 49.89 -9.82
N ILE A 5 24.51 48.90 -10.16
CA ILE A 5 24.93 47.71 -10.91
C ILE A 5 24.12 47.68 -12.21
N HIS A 6 24.86 47.45 -13.30
CA HIS A 6 24.49 47.56 -14.70
C HIS A 6 23.82 46.27 -15.21
N ILE A 7 22.80 46.43 -16.05
CA ILE A 7 22.21 45.38 -16.91
C ILE A 7 22.68 45.66 -18.34
N PRO A 8 23.15 44.66 -19.12
CA PRO A 8 23.27 44.78 -20.57
C PRO A 8 22.07 44.13 -21.32
N PRO A 9 21.73 44.61 -22.55
CA PRO A 9 20.47 44.30 -23.23
C PRO A 9 20.53 43.14 -24.24
N LEU A 10 19.31 42.73 -24.66
CA LEU A 10 18.90 41.70 -25.62
C LEU A 10 19.66 41.63 -26.95
N ILE A 11 19.78 40.39 -27.49
CA ILE A 11 19.51 40.06 -28.90
C ILE A 11 18.72 38.74 -28.97
N ALA A 12 17.59 38.79 -29.68
CA ALA A 12 16.73 37.67 -30.03
C ALA A 12 17.10 37.11 -31.41
N ALA A 13 17.09 35.78 -31.58
CA ALA A 13 16.70 35.10 -32.83
C ALA A 13 16.65 33.57 -32.65
N ALA A 14 15.55 33.00 -33.16
CA ALA A 14 15.36 31.62 -33.61
C ALA A 14 15.42 30.46 -32.59
N LEU A 15 14.26 29.84 -32.33
CA LEU A 15 14.06 28.42 -32.63
C LEU A 15 12.55 28.08 -32.63
N ILE A 16 12.03 27.80 -33.83
CA ILE A 16 10.75 27.14 -34.11
C ILE A 16 11.08 25.69 -34.49
N SER A 17 10.18 24.75 -34.12
CA SER A 17 10.13 23.33 -34.52
C SER A 17 11.27 22.45 -33.97
N THR A 18 11.03 21.29 -33.37
CA THR A 18 10.29 20.15 -33.92
C THR A 18 9.62 19.28 -32.83
N LEU A 19 8.28 19.17 -32.88
CA LEU A 19 7.60 17.92 -32.54
C LEU A 19 7.32 17.21 -33.88
N SER A 20 7.88 16.02 -34.08
CA SER A 20 7.40 15.03 -35.05
C SER A 20 6.86 13.86 -34.22
N ALA A 21 5.56 13.62 -34.19
CA ALA A 21 4.73 13.02 -35.24
C ALA A 21 5.03 11.54 -35.47
N CYS A 22 4.11 10.70 -35.00
CA CYS A 22 3.63 9.56 -35.80
C CYS A 22 2.09 9.62 -35.75
N GLY A 23 1.46 9.60 -36.91
CA GLY A 23 0.02 9.69 -37.08
C GLY A 23 -0.48 8.64 -38.06
N GLY A 24 -1.81 8.58 -38.13
CA GLY A 24 -2.68 7.87 -39.09
C GLY A 24 -4.06 7.80 -38.43
N GLY A 25 -5.07 8.60 -38.83
CA GLY A 25 -5.77 8.59 -40.12
C GLY A 25 -6.80 7.45 -40.05
N ASP A 26 -8.13 7.66 -40.00
CA ASP A 26 -9.09 8.36 -40.87
C ASP A 26 -10.47 8.27 -40.14
N SER A 27 -11.59 8.94 -40.42
CA SER A 27 -12.03 9.99 -41.34
C SER A 27 -13.48 10.39 -40.94
N SER A 28 -13.84 11.66 -41.18
CA SER A 28 -15.16 12.24 -41.53
C SER A 28 -16.46 11.73 -40.86
N ASP A 29 -17.22 12.63 -40.23
CA ASP A 29 -18.29 13.36 -40.95
C ASP A 29 -18.75 14.63 -40.20
N SER A 30 -19.59 15.40 -40.86
CA SER A 30 -19.63 16.86 -40.89
C SER A 30 -20.96 17.49 -40.41
N SER A 31 -20.90 18.81 -40.13
CA SER A 31 -22.01 19.78 -39.98
C SER A 31 -22.86 19.68 -38.69
N GLY A 32 -23.30 20.74 -38.02
CA GLY A 32 -23.26 22.18 -38.22
C GLY A 32 -24.32 22.84 -37.31
N ASN A 33 -24.11 24.11 -36.98
CA ASN A 33 -25.10 25.13 -36.54
C ASN A 33 -25.24 25.50 -35.03
N THR A 34 -24.64 26.67 -34.73
CA THR A 34 -25.17 27.87 -34.03
C THR A 34 -25.73 27.79 -32.61
N ALA A 35 -24.95 28.41 -31.71
CA ALA A 35 -25.31 29.52 -30.81
C ALA A 35 -26.68 29.53 -30.10
N ASN A 36 -26.66 29.47 -28.77
CA ASN A 36 -27.48 30.39 -27.99
C ASN A 36 -26.81 30.78 -26.65
N THR A 37 -26.81 32.08 -26.41
CA THR A 37 -26.31 32.81 -25.24
C THR A 37 -27.36 32.85 -24.13
N ALA A 38 -26.99 32.60 -22.86
CA ALA A 38 -27.42 33.38 -21.68
C ALA A 38 -26.93 32.76 -20.36
N ASN A 39 -26.25 33.58 -19.55
CA ASN A 39 -26.10 33.49 -18.08
C ASN A 39 -27.01 34.64 -17.51
N PRO A 40 -27.27 34.86 -16.18
CA PRO A 40 -26.70 34.18 -15.01
C PRO A 40 -27.61 33.96 -13.76
N ALA A 41 -27.00 33.23 -12.80
CA ALA A 41 -27.06 33.41 -11.35
C ALA A 41 -28.34 33.08 -10.55
N THR A 42 -28.17 32.25 -9.51
CA THR A 42 -28.58 32.62 -8.13
C THR A 42 -27.84 31.75 -7.11
N GLN A 43 -27.13 32.42 -6.19
CA GLN A 43 -26.59 31.85 -4.95
C GLN A 43 -27.74 31.55 -3.98
N ALA A 44 -27.65 30.42 -3.28
CA ALA A 44 -28.29 30.27 -1.97
C ALA A 44 -27.37 29.45 -1.05
N THR A 45 -26.76 30.18 -0.12
CA THR A 45 -26.17 29.70 1.13
C THR A 45 -27.26 29.14 2.04
N THR A 46 -27.00 28.02 2.74
CA THR A 46 -27.22 27.86 4.21
C THR A 46 -26.91 26.45 4.72
N THR A 47 -25.83 26.39 5.51
CA THR A 47 -25.67 25.71 6.82
C THR A 47 -26.26 24.32 7.06
N SER A 48 -25.34 23.35 7.14
CA SER A 48 -25.49 22.06 7.82
C SER A 48 -25.64 22.22 9.34
N THR A 49 -26.53 21.43 9.95
CA THR A 49 -26.37 21.00 11.35
C THR A 49 -26.33 19.48 11.37
N ALA A 50 -25.23 18.96 11.91
CA ALA A 50 -25.00 17.56 12.18
C ALA A 50 -25.68 17.16 13.50
N THR A 51 -26.12 15.90 13.58
CA THR A 51 -26.18 15.18 14.86
C THR A 51 -25.74 13.75 14.63
N ASP A 52 -24.62 13.41 15.25
CA ASP A 52 -24.03 12.10 15.42
C ASP A 52 -24.98 11.12 16.11
N SER A 53 -24.83 9.82 15.82
CA SER A 53 -24.96 8.76 16.83
C SER A 53 -24.24 7.49 16.39
N ASN A 54 -23.54 6.91 17.36
CA ASN A 54 -22.42 5.98 17.31
C ASN A 54 -22.86 4.54 17.65
N SER A 55 -22.00 3.58 17.31
CA SER A 55 -21.88 2.20 17.85
C SER A 55 -22.97 1.18 17.42
N SER A 56 -22.68 -0.11 17.21
CA SER A 56 -21.76 -0.97 17.96
C SER A 56 -21.41 -2.27 17.22
N THR A 57 -20.32 -2.86 17.72
CA THR A 57 -19.67 -4.15 17.49
C THR A 57 -20.56 -5.40 17.46
N SER A 58 -20.17 -6.44 16.70
CA SER A 58 -20.35 -7.82 17.18
C SER A 58 -19.22 -8.77 16.72
N SER A 59 -18.58 -9.37 17.71
CA SER A 59 -17.73 -10.56 17.63
C SER A 59 -18.61 -11.82 17.75
N GLY A 60 -18.14 -12.92 17.16
CA GLY A 60 -18.96 -14.08 16.84
C GLY A 60 -19.27 -15.07 17.96
N SER A 61 -20.09 -16.06 17.62
CA SER A 61 -20.01 -17.42 18.16
C SER A 61 -20.68 -18.41 17.21
N THR A 62 -20.08 -19.60 17.17
CA THR A 62 -20.36 -20.78 16.36
C THR A 62 -21.61 -21.56 16.76
N ALA A 63 -22.29 -22.10 15.72
CA ALA A 63 -23.02 -23.37 15.61
C ALA A 63 -23.92 -23.89 16.76
N THR A 64 -25.19 -24.22 16.43
CA THR A 64 -25.70 -25.61 16.37
C THR A 64 -27.15 -25.65 15.87
N ASN A 65 -27.46 -26.68 15.09
CA ASN A 65 -28.75 -26.99 14.51
C ASN A 65 -29.56 -27.86 15.50
N THR A 66 -30.77 -27.43 15.89
CA THR A 66 -31.86 -28.35 16.29
C THR A 66 -33.21 -27.67 16.10
N SER A 67 -34.13 -28.43 15.51
CA SER A 67 -35.56 -28.18 15.39
C SER A 67 -36.24 -28.10 16.76
N ASP A 68 -37.06 -27.08 17.01
CA ASP A 68 -38.42 -27.30 17.52
C ASP A 68 -39.32 -26.05 17.39
N THR A 69 -40.59 -26.36 17.14
CA THR A 69 -41.77 -25.51 17.14
C THR A 69 -42.03 -24.80 18.47
N SER A 70 -42.28 -23.48 18.43
CA SER A 70 -42.98 -22.76 19.50
C SER A 70 -43.40 -21.35 19.04
N THR A 71 -44.71 -21.17 18.88
CA THR A 71 -45.43 -19.91 18.64
C THR A 71 -45.38 -18.97 19.83
N THR A 72 -44.90 -17.74 19.63
CA THR A 72 -45.30 -16.56 20.42
C THR A 72 -45.55 -15.39 19.48
N GLY A 73 -46.77 -14.85 19.55
CA GLY A 73 -47.30 -13.86 18.62
C GLY A 73 -46.57 -12.52 18.68
N SER A 74 -46.05 -12.11 17.53
CA SER A 74 -45.89 -10.71 17.16
C SER A 74 -46.95 -10.41 16.12
N THR A 75 -47.79 -9.39 16.37
CA THR A 75 -48.72 -8.85 15.39
C THR A 75 -47.94 -8.10 14.31
N THR A 76 -47.28 -8.84 13.44
CA THR A 76 -46.91 -8.33 12.11
C THR A 76 -48.12 -8.53 11.22
N THR A 77 -48.71 -7.42 10.75
CA THR A 77 -49.56 -7.41 9.57
C THR A 77 -48.91 -8.31 8.51
N PRO A 78 -49.58 -9.32 7.94
CA PRO A 78 -48.96 -10.14 6.92
C PRO A 78 -48.58 -9.22 5.76
N VAL A 79 -47.28 -9.04 5.54
CA VAL A 79 -46.78 -8.53 4.28
C VAL A 79 -47.26 -9.56 3.26
N THR A 80 -48.30 -9.21 2.50
CA THR A 80 -48.65 -9.95 1.30
C THR A 80 -47.46 -9.82 0.37
N THR A 81 -46.52 -10.76 0.45
CA THR A 81 -45.52 -10.97 -0.59
C THR A 81 -46.31 -11.21 -1.86
N VAL A 82 -46.32 -10.22 -2.76
CA VAL A 82 -46.83 -10.40 -4.11
C VAL A 82 -46.10 -11.63 -4.68
N ALA A 83 -46.85 -12.63 -5.13
CA ALA A 83 -46.26 -13.84 -5.68
C ALA A 83 -45.41 -13.46 -6.90
N LEU A 84 -44.18 -13.95 -6.96
CA LEU A 84 -43.30 -13.72 -8.10
C LEU A 84 -43.95 -14.28 -9.37
N ILE A 85 -43.89 -13.51 -10.45
CA ILE A 85 -44.39 -13.93 -11.77
C ILE A 85 -43.41 -14.97 -12.32
N ASP A 86 -43.85 -16.22 -12.46
CA ASP A 86 -43.01 -17.28 -13.03
C ASP A 86 -42.90 -17.13 -14.55
N ILE A 87 -41.70 -16.84 -15.04
CA ILE A 87 -41.38 -16.65 -16.46
C ILE A 87 -40.59 -17.83 -17.06
N SER A 88 -40.47 -18.94 -16.33
CA SER A 88 -39.60 -20.06 -16.71
C SER A 88 -39.96 -20.67 -18.07
N ALA A 89 -41.25 -20.87 -18.33
CA ALA A 89 -41.70 -21.46 -19.60
C ALA A 89 -41.37 -20.57 -20.80
N SER A 90 -41.45 -19.24 -20.64
CA SER A 90 -41.10 -18.28 -21.69
C SER A 90 -39.60 -18.23 -21.95
N ILE A 91 -38.78 -18.28 -20.89
CA ILE A 91 -37.32 -18.39 -21.01
C ILE A 91 -36.93 -19.68 -21.73
N LEU A 92 -37.52 -20.82 -21.35
CA LEU A 92 -37.24 -22.12 -22.00
C LEU A 92 -37.73 -22.20 -23.45
N ALA A 93 -38.72 -21.37 -23.81
CA ALA A 93 -39.20 -21.21 -25.18
C ALA A 93 -38.45 -20.11 -25.95
N ASP A 94 -37.40 -19.52 -25.37
CA ASP A 94 -36.56 -18.47 -25.95
C ASP A 94 -37.34 -17.24 -26.44
N GLN A 95 -38.37 -16.85 -25.70
CA GLN A 95 -39.24 -15.72 -26.07
C GLN A 95 -38.75 -14.42 -25.46
N ASN A 96 -38.95 -13.29 -26.16
CA ASN A 96 -38.82 -11.97 -25.55
C ASN A 96 -39.84 -11.78 -24.43
N ILE A 97 -39.42 -11.19 -23.31
CA ILE A 97 -40.23 -11.03 -22.10
C ILE A 97 -40.27 -9.55 -21.71
N VAL A 98 -41.46 -9.09 -21.31
CA VAL A 98 -41.66 -7.79 -20.68
C VAL A 98 -42.07 -8.04 -19.23
N LEU A 99 -41.19 -7.67 -18.29
CA LEU A 99 -41.47 -7.70 -16.86
C LEU A 99 -42.54 -6.65 -16.53
N ASN A 100 -43.56 -7.08 -15.79
CA ASN A 100 -44.65 -6.24 -15.29
C ASN A 100 -44.78 -6.37 -13.76
N GLY A 101 -43.66 -6.63 -13.10
CA GLY A 101 -43.57 -6.96 -11.68
C GLY A 101 -42.40 -7.91 -11.40
N ASP A 102 -42.19 -8.18 -10.11
CA ASP A 102 -41.14 -9.09 -9.66
C ASP A 102 -41.37 -10.49 -10.20
N SER A 103 -40.36 -11.02 -10.87
CA SER A 103 -40.43 -12.23 -11.68
C SER A 103 -39.38 -13.24 -11.23
N VAL A 104 -39.68 -14.52 -11.46
CA VAL A 104 -38.80 -15.64 -11.14
C VAL A 104 -38.61 -16.53 -12.35
N VAL A 105 -37.36 -16.95 -12.57
CA VAL A 105 -37.01 -18.01 -13.49
C VAL A 105 -36.45 -19.18 -12.69
N ASN A 106 -37.16 -20.30 -12.74
CA ASN A 106 -36.76 -21.59 -12.20
C ASN A 106 -36.07 -22.38 -13.32
N ILE A 107 -34.75 -22.23 -13.43
CA ILE A 107 -33.98 -22.92 -14.46
C ILE A 107 -33.82 -24.42 -14.13
N PRO A 108 -33.93 -25.29 -15.15
CA PRO A 108 -33.66 -26.71 -14.99
C PRO A 108 -32.16 -26.97 -14.76
N ALA A 109 -31.83 -28.17 -14.31
CA ALA A 109 -30.45 -28.61 -14.21
C ALA A 109 -29.76 -28.59 -15.58
N GLY A 110 -28.47 -28.22 -15.62
CA GLY A 110 -27.71 -28.03 -16.85
C GLY A 110 -27.73 -26.59 -17.36
N THR A 111 -27.43 -26.38 -18.65
CA THR A 111 -27.29 -25.05 -19.24
C THR A 111 -28.49 -24.71 -20.12
N THR A 112 -29.12 -23.57 -19.85
CA THR A 112 -30.17 -22.94 -20.66
C THR A 112 -29.60 -21.68 -21.29
N THR A 113 -29.41 -21.69 -22.60
CA THR A 113 -29.04 -20.49 -23.36
C THR A 113 -30.30 -19.75 -23.77
N TYR A 114 -30.34 -18.45 -23.51
CA TYR A 114 -31.46 -17.57 -23.79
C TYR A 114 -30.98 -16.40 -24.66
N SER A 115 -31.51 -16.35 -25.88
CA SER A 115 -31.24 -15.35 -26.90
C SER A 115 -32.33 -14.27 -26.98
N GLY A 116 -33.48 -14.51 -26.34
CA GLY A 116 -34.50 -13.49 -26.14
C GLY A 116 -34.02 -12.29 -25.31
N VAL A 117 -34.83 -11.23 -25.30
CA VAL A 117 -34.59 -10.00 -24.56
C VAL A 117 -35.57 -9.89 -23.40
N ILE A 118 -35.08 -9.55 -22.20
CA ILE A 118 -35.92 -9.17 -21.06
C ILE A 118 -35.97 -7.63 -21.01
N SER A 119 -37.18 -7.09 -20.89
CA SER A 119 -37.44 -5.65 -20.81
C SER A 119 -38.50 -5.31 -19.77
N GLY A 120 -38.82 -4.04 -19.54
CA GLY A 120 -39.93 -3.63 -18.68
C GLY A 120 -39.51 -3.28 -17.25
N THR A 121 -40.39 -3.53 -16.28
CA THR A 121 -40.18 -3.12 -14.88
C THR A 121 -40.40 -4.25 -13.88
N GLY A 122 -39.48 -4.41 -12.93
CA GLY A 122 -39.54 -5.40 -11.86
C GLY A 122 -38.18 -6.02 -11.54
N THR A 123 -38.16 -6.92 -10.56
CA THR A 123 -36.98 -7.72 -10.20
C THR A 123 -36.92 -9.01 -11.01
N LEU A 124 -35.73 -9.46 -11.43
CA LEU A 124 -35.49 -10.80 -11.97
C LEU A 124 -34.82 -11.69 -10.92
N THR A 125 -35.50 -12.73 -10.46
CA THR A 125 -34.96 -13.73 -9.54
C THR A 125 -34.63 -15.04 -10.27
N VAL A 126 -33.36 -15.46 -10.27
CA VAL A 126 -32.88 -16.70 -10.88
C VAL A 126 -32.72 -17.79 -9.82
N ARG A 127 -33.40 -18.93 -10.00
CA ARG A 127 -33.39 -20.08 -9.08
C ARG A 127 -33.17 -21.37 -9.84
N ALA A 128 -32.52 -22.35 -9.21
CA ALA A 128 -32.33 -23.67 -9.79
C ALA A 128 -32.87 -24.77 -8.84
N PRO A 129 -34.20 -24.90 -8.70
CA PRO A 129 -34.81 -25.80 -7.71
C PRO A 129 -34.57 -27.29 -8.02
N GLY A 130 -34.22 -27.63 -9.27
CA GLY A 130 -33.93 -29.00 -9.71
C GLY A 130 -32.47 -29.43 -9.57
N GLY A 131 -31.62 -28.63 -8.91
CA GLY A 131 -30.16 -28.83 -8.86
C GLY A 131 -29.42 -27.76 -9.66
N ALA A 132 -28.09 -27.90 -9.79
CA ALA A 132 -27.24 -26.89 -10.43
C ALA A 132 -27.68 -26.59 -11.88
N GLY A 133 -28.14 -25.35 -12.10
CA GLY A 133 -28.59 -24.85 -13.40
C GLY A 133 -27.90 -23.54 -13.76
N THR A 134 -27.70 -23.31 -15.06
CA THR A 134 -27.10 -22.10 -15.62
C THR A 134 -28.04 -21.44 -16.63
N LEU A 135 -28.36 -20.16 -16.43
CA LEU A 135 -28.98 -19.30 -17.43
C LEU A 135 -27.91 -18.47 -18.13
N VAL A 136 -27.73 -18.66 -19.43
CA VAL A 136 -26.79 -17.87 -20.26
C VAL A 136 -27.59 -16.84 -21.06
N LEU A 137 -27.40 -15.56 -20.76
CA LEU A 137 -27.99 -14.45 -21.53
C LEU A 137 -27.04 -14.05 -22.66
N THR A 138 -27.47 -14.16 -23.91
CA THR A 138 -26.64 -13.80 -25.07
C THR A 138 -27.05 -12.48 -25.74
N ALA A 139 -28.22 -11.94 -25.38
CA ALA A 139 -28.72 -10.65 -25.85
C ALA A 139 -28.81 -9.65 -24.69
N ASP A 140 -28.70 -8.36 -25.02
CA ASP A 140 -28.84 -7.29 -24.03
C ASP A 140 -30.28 -7.17 -23.55
N SER A 141 -30.46 -7.11 -22.24
CA SER A 141 -31.74 -6.92 -21.57
C SER A 141 -31.79 -5.56 -20.89
N ASN A 142 -32.93 -4.89 -21.00
CA ASN A 142 -33.16 -3.52 -20.54
C ASN A 142 -34.47 -3.45 -19.74
N PHE A 143 -34.40 -3.91 -18.50
CA PHE A 143 -35.45 -3.77 -17.50
C PHE A 143 -34.87 -3.07 -16.28
N THR A 144 -35.72 -2.55 -15.40
CA THR A 144 -35.26 -1.93 -14.15
C THR A 144 -36.35 -2.00 -13.08
N LEU A 145 -36.05 -1.56 -11.86
CA LEU A 145 -37.01 -1.49 -10.77
C LEU A 145 -38.16 -0.51 -11.07
N PRO A 146 -39.31 -0.62 -10.40
CA PRO A 146 -40.32 0.43 -10.41
C PRO A 146 -39.74 1.78 -9.95
N ALA A 147 -40.21 2.90 -10.52
CA ALA A 147 -39.69 4.23 -10.20
C ALA A 147 -39.73 4.58 -8.70
N SER A 148 -40.66 4.00 -7.93
CA SER A 148 -40.73 4.18 -6.47
C SER A 148 -39.58 3.53 -5.69
N GLN A 149 -38.81 2.63 -6.31
CA GLN A 149 -37.66 1.94 -5.73
C GLN A 149 -36.33 2.46 -6.28
N GLN A 150 -36.35 3.32 -7.28
CA GLN A 150 -35.16 3.93 -7.88
C GLN A 150 -34.76 5.20 -7.11
N THR A 151 -34.12 5.03 -5.95
CA THR A 151 -33.65 6.14 -5.10
C THR A 151 -32.15 6.44 -5.25
N GLU A 152 -31.42 5.57 -5.94
CA GLU A 152 -29.98 5.73 -6.20
C GLU A 152 -29.72 7.00 -7.00
N THR A 153 -28.71 7.73 -6.56
CA THR A 153 -28.22 8.91 -7.27
C THR A 153 -26.73 8.75 -7.49
N ALA A 154 -26.25 9.27 -8.62
CA ALA A 154 -24.84 9.24 -8.97
C ALA A 154 -24.36 10.66 -9.21
N THR A 155 -23.26 11.04 -8.57
CA THR A 155 -22.61 12.33 -8.81
C THR A 155 -21.40 12.10 -9.70
N GLN A 156 -21.36 12.75 -10.87
CA GLN A 156 -20.14 12.80 -11.67
C GLN A 156 -19.24 13.91 -11.15
N THR A 157 -18.01 13.55 -10.80
CA THR A 157 -16.98 14.50 -10.41
C THR A 157 -15.87 14.51 -11.45
N LYS A 158 -15.41 15.72 -11.81
CA LYS A 158 -14.33 15.92 -12.77
C LYS A 158 -12.98 15.79 -12.08
N SER A 159 -12.01 15.19 -12.76
CA SER A 159 -10.61 15.23 -12.34
C SER A 159 -10.14 16.69 -12.20
N PRO A 160 -9.37 17.05 -11.16
CA PRO A 160 -8.75 18.36 -11.07
C PRO A 160 -7.56 18.54 -12.02
N PHE A 161 -7.00 17.46 -12.57
CA PHE A 161 -5.81 17.46 -13.42
C PHE A 161 -6.16 17.38 -14.92
N ASP A 162 -7.24 16.67 -15.26
CA ASP A 162 -7.83 16.65 -16.60
C ASP A 162 -9.38 16.66 -16.54
N PRO A 163 -9.98 17.81 -16.21
CA PRO A 163 -11.43 17.92 -15.99
C PRO A 163 -12.28 17.70 -17.26
N ASN A 164 -11.64 17.61 -18.44
CA ASN A 164 -12.33 17.50 -19.72
C ASN A 164 -12.32 16.08 -20.28
N HIS A 165 -11.37 15.23 -19.87
CA HIS A 165 -11.28 13.84 -20.33
C HIS A 165 -11.41 12.82 -19.21
N VAL A 166 -11.22 13.20 -17.95
CA VAL A 166 -11.22 12.28 -16.81
C VAL A 166 -12.34 12.65 -15.82
N HIS A 167 -13.28 11.71 -15.65
CA HIS A 167 -14.43 11.82 -14.77
C HIS A 167 -14.53 10.57 -13.90
N TYR A 168 -15.08 10.72 -12.69
CA TYR A 168 -15.45 9.60 -11.85
C TYR A 168 -16.86 9.76 -11.31
N TRP A 169 -17.42 8.64 -10.87
CA TRP A 169 -18.75 8.57 -10.33
C TRP A 169 -18.75 8.14 -8.87
N VAL A 170 -19.53 8.85 -8.06
CA VAL A 170 -19.84 8.46 -6.68
C VAL A 170 -21.29 8.06 -6.64
N ILE A 171 -21.55 6.82 -6.22
CA ILE A 171 -22.90 6.28 -6.05
C ILE A 171 -23.38 6.61 -4.63
N HIS A 172 -24.62 7.09 -4.52
CA HIS A 172 -25.26 7.44 -3.26
C HIS A 172 -26.60 6.72 -3.14
N ASN A 173 -26.89 6.19 -1.95
CA ASN A 173 -28.12 5.47 -1.61
C ASN A 173 -28.46 4.35 -2.61
N PRO A 174 -27.63 3.30 -2.72
CA PRO A 174 -27.82 2.27 -3.73
C PRO A 174 -29.23 1.69 -3.77
N ASN A 175 -29.76 1.46 -4.98
CA ASN A 175 -31.05 0.82 -5.19
C ASN A 175 -31.05 -0.60 -4.61
N PRO A 176 -32.23 -1.17 -4.26
CA PRO A 176 -32.31 -2.61 -4.03
C PRO A 176 -31.90 -3.40 -5.28
N PRO A 177 -31.58 -4.69 -5.16
CA PRO A 177 -31.20 -5.50 -6.31
C PRO A 177 -32.33 -5.64 -7.34
N ALA A 178 -32.08 -5.28 -8.59
CA ALA A 178 -32.95 -5.58 -9.72
C ALA A 178 -32.76 -7.02 -10.21
N VAL A 179 -31.59 -7.61 -9.92
CA VAL A 179 -31.26 -9.00 -10.27
C VAL A 179 -30.85 -9.75 -9.01
N ILE A 180 -31.49 -10.89 -8.77
CA ILE A 180 -31.20 -11.77 -7.64
C ILE A 180 -30.84 -13.15 -8.19
N VAL A 181 -29.65 -13.65 -7.87
CA VAL A 181 -29.21 -15.00 -8.23
C VAL A 181 -29.12 -15.82 -6.95
N ASN A 182 -30.08 -16.73 -6.75
CA ASN A 182 -30.14 -17.56 -5.55
C ASN A 182 -29.06 -18.65 -5.55
N ALA A 183 -28.72 -19.12 -4.35
CA ALA A 183 -27.83 -20.26 -4.15
C ALA A 183 -28.23 -21.48 -5.03
N GLY A 184 -27.23 -22.10 -5.65
CA GLY A 184 -27.42 -23.23 -6.58
C GLY A 184 -27.73 -22.83 -8.04
N ALA A 185 -28.11 -21.57 -8.30
CA ALA A 185 -28.28 -21.05 -9.65
C ALA A 185 -27.02 -20.34 -10.17
N THR A 186 -26.81 -20.39 -11.48
CA THR A 186 -25.80 -19.60 -12.19
C THR A 186 -26.48 -18.67 -13.19
N LEU A 187 -26.15 -17.39 -13.14
CA LEU A 187 -26.45 -16.43 -14.20
C LEU A 187 -25.15 -16.13 -14.95
N GLN A 188 -25.14 -16.32 -16.26
CA GLN A 188 -24.03 -15.99 -17.12
C GLN A 188 -24.41 -14.85 -18.07
N LEU A 189 -23.62 -13.79 -18.04
CA LEU A 189 -23.75 -12.63 -18.90
C LEU A 189 -22.81 -12.79 -20.10
N GLY A 190 -23.39 -13.12 -21.24
CA GLY A 190 -22.70 -13.31 -22.51
C GLY A 190 -21.95 -14.64 -22.67
N THR A 191 -21.30 -14.76 -23.83
CA THR A 191 -20.42 -15.87 -24.24
C THR A 191 -19.26 -15.28 -25.05
N PRO A 192 -18.17 -16.03 -25.29
CA PRO A 192 -17.03 -15.52 -26.08
C PRO A 192 -17.39 -15.04 -27.49
N SER A 193 -18.52 -15.51 -28.04
CA SER A 193 -19.04 -15.16 -29.36
C SER A 193 -20.27 -14.25 -29.36
N SER A 194 -20.83 -13.87 -28.19
CA SER A 194 -22.01 -13.02 -28.17
C SER A 194 -21.66 -11.55 -28.36
N THR A 195 -22.48 -10.84 -29.13
CA THR A 195 -22.39 -9.37 -29.29
C THR A 195 -23.16 -8.59 -28.23
N GLY A 196 -23.85 -9.29 -27.33
CA GLY A 196 -24.61 -8.76 -26.20
C GLY A 196 -24.52 -9.68 -24.98
N GLY A 197 -25.41 -9.47 -24.02
CA GLY A 197 -25.50 -10.26 -22.78
C GLY A 197 -25.42 -9.40 -21.52
N SER A 198 -25.62 -8.08 -21.64
CA SER A 198 -25.71 -7.17 -20.50
C SER A 198 -27.13 -7.09 -19.94
N ILE A 199 -27.25 -6.75 -18.66
CA ILE A 199 -28.49 -6.31 -18.03
C ILE A 199 -28.22 -4.92 -17.50
N GLY A 200 -29.03 -3.94 -17.87
CA GLY A 200 -28.94 -2.65 -17.19
C GLY A 200 -29.86 -1.56 -17.70
N SER A 201 -30.16 -0.65 -16.79
CA SER A 201 -30.69 0.68 -17.00
C SER A 201 -29.58 1.69 -16.81
N TYR A 202 -29.23 2.38 -17.89
CA TYR A 202 -28.03 3.18 -17.98
C TYR A 202 -28.34 4.68 -17.95
N ILE A 203 -27.62 5.45 -17.13
CA ILE A 203 -27.63 6.91 -17.25
C ILE A 203 -26.73 7.31 -18.44
N PRO A 204 -27.22 8.07 -19.44
CA PRO A 204 -26.40 8.61 -20.52
C PRO A 204 -25.37 9.61 -19.99
N ASN A 205 -24.15 9.57 -20.53
CA ASN A 205 -23.08 10.53 -20.21
C ASN A 205 -22.52 11.15 -21.49
N THR A 206 -22.20 12.45 -21.42
CA THR A 206 -21.54 13.24 -22.47
C THR A 206 -20.05 12.86 -22.68
N ALA A 207 -19.44 12.10 -21.78
CA ALA A 207 -18.02 11.69 -21.85
C ALA A 207 -17.79 10.18 -22.09
N GLY A 208 -18.79 9.43 -22.58
CA GLY A 208 -18.60 8.06 -23.06
C GLY A 208 -18.56 6.93 -22.02
N THR A 209 -18.79 7.22 -20.73
CA THR A 209 -18.94 6.17 -19.69
C THR A 209 -20.37 6.15 -19.14
N THR A 210 -21.10 5.04 -19.33
CA THR A 210 -22.43 4.80 -18.75
C THR A 210 -22.31 4.06 -17.41
N ILE A 211 -23.11 4.45 -16.42
CA ILE A 211 -23.30 3.69 -15.18
C ILE A 211 -24.57 2.86 -15.30
N ASN A 212 -24.52 1.64 -14.78
CA ASN A 212 -25.70 0.81 -14.60
C ASN A 212 -26.28 1.02 -13.20
N LEU A 213 -27.55 1.42 -13.12
CA LEU A 213 -28.27 1.62 -11.86
C LEU A 213 -28.98 0.36 -11.34
N ASP A 214 -28.94 -0.72 -12.13
CA ASP A 214 -29.47 -2.01 -11.70
C ASP A 214 -28.43 -2.73 -10.86
N ASN A 215 -28.78 -2.92 -9.59
CA ASN A 215 -27.93 -3.59 -8.61
C ASN A 215 -28.18 -5.10 -8.61
N PHE A 216 -27.19 -5.87 -8.19
CA PHE A 216 -27.22 -7.33 -8.23
C PHE A 216 -26.99 -7.93 -6.83
N GLN A 217 -27.78 -8.93 -6.48
CA GLN A 217 -27.54 -9.79 -5.32
C GLN A 217 -27.17 -11.19 -5.80
N ILE A 218 -25.94 -11.61 -5.50
CA ILE A 218 -25.36 -12.86 -5.97
C ILE A 218 -25.12 -13.77 -4.76
N ASP A 219 -26.05 -14.69 -4.52
CA ASP A 219 -25.90 -15.79 -3.55
C ASP A 219 -25.60 -17.13 -4.24
N GLY A 220 -25.87 -17.23 -5.54
CA GLY A 220 -25.45 -18.31 -6.44
C GLY A 220 -24.13 -18.00 -7.13
N THR A 221 -24.10 -18.12 -8.45
CA THR A 221 -22.93 -17.78 -9.28
C THR A 221 -23.29 -16.76 -10.34
N LEU A 222 -22.48 -15.71 -10.48
CA LEU A 222 -22.48 -14.79 -11.62
C LEU A 222 -21.25 -15.05 -12.48
N VAL A 223 -21.44 -15.35 -13.76
CA VAL A 223 -20.36 -15.52 -14.74
C VAL A 223 -20.36 -14.36 -15.71
N LEU A 224 -19.21 -13.71 -15.86
CA LEU A 224 -19.03 -12.52 -16.70
C LEU A 224 -18.18 -12.87 -17.93
N GLU A 225 -18.80 -13.29 -19.03
CA GLU A 225 -18.13 -13.85 -20.23
C GLU A 225 -18.50 -13.11 -21.53
N SER A 226 -18.95 -11.86 -21.41
CA SER A 226 -19.49 -11.07 -22.52
C SER A 226 -18.44 -10.54 -23.50
N GLY A 227 -18.75 -10.57 -24.79
CA GLY A 227 -18.01 -9.90 -25.86
C GLY A 227 -17.96 -8.37 -25.72
N PRO A 228 -19.09 -7.65 -25.52
CA PRO A 228 -19.07 -6.22 -25.22
C PRO A 228 -18.67 -5.92 -23.77
N ALA A 229 -18.30 -4.66 -23.51
CA ALA A 229 -18.00 -4.17 -22.18
C ALA A 229 -19.24 -4.24 -21.27
N LEU A 230 -19.11 -4.82 -20.08
CA LEU A 230 -20.17 -4.92 -19.08
C LEU A 230 -20.01 -3.80 -18.06
N ASN A 231 -21.06 -3.00 -17.86
CA ASN A 231 -21.12 -2.06 -16.76
C ASN A 231 -22.04 -2.65 -15.69
N MET A 232 -21.47 -2.97 -14.53
CA MET A 232 -22.19 -3.53 -13.40
C MET A 232 -22.65 -2.41 -12.48
N GLY A 233 -23.84 -2.57 -11.88
CA GLY A 233 -24.24 -1.79 -10.70
C GLY A 233 -23.56 -2.31 -9.43
N ILE A 234 -24.09 -1.92 -8.28
CA ILE A 234 -23.62 -2.39 -6.96
C ILE A 234 -23.91 -3.88 -6.80
N LEU A 235 -22.90 -4.61 -6.33
CA LEU A 235 -22.91 -6.04 -6.09
C LEU A 235 -23.01 -6.36 -4.60
N SER A 236 -23.92 -7.26 -4.26
CA SER A 236 -24.16 -7.77 -2.91
C SER A 236 -24.30 -9.29 -2.92
N GLY A 237 -24.45 -9.90 -1.74
CA GLY A 237 -24.57 -11.36 -1.59
C GLY A 237 -23.26 -12.04 -1.19
N SER A 238 -23.31 -13.36 -1.11
CA SER A 238 -22.25 -14.22 -0.55
C SER A 238 -21.79 -15.34 -1.48
N GLY A 239 -22.28 -15.35 -2.72
CA GLY A 239 -22.02 -16.37 -3.72
C GLY A 239 -20.66 -16.24 -4.42
N VAL A 240 -20.63 -16.59 -5.70
CA VAL A 240 -19.44 -16.55 -6.54
C VAL A 240 -19.64 -15.56 -7.68
N ILE A 241 -18.67 -14.67 -7.89
CA ILE A 241 -18.54 -13.86 -9.09
C ILE A 241 -17.29 -14.35 -9.81
N ARG A 242 -17.46 -14.88 -11.01
CA ARG A 242 -16.38 -15.46 -11.80
C ARG A 242 -16.28 -14.77 -13.14
N ARG A 243 -15.07 -14.35 -13.49
CA ARG A 243 -14.71 -13.92 -14.84
C ARG A 243 -13.79 -14.96 -15.47
N PRO A 244 -14.29 -15.69 -16.49
CA PRO A 244 -13.49 -16.63 -17.27
C PRO A 244 -12.31 -15.94 -17.99
N PRO A 245 -11.33 -16.70 -18.53
CA PRO A 245 -10.21 -16.11 -19.25
C PRO A 245 -10.69 -15.31 -20.44
N ILE A 246 -10.12 -14.13 -20.62
CA ILE A 246 -10.48 -13.26 -21.73
C ILE A 246 -9.79 -13.80 -22.99
N GLY A 247 -10.56 -14.33 -23.94
CA GLY A 247 -10.07 -14.55 -25.31
C GLY A 247 -9.72 -13.22 -25.98
N SER A 248 -9.11 -13.24 -27.18
CA SER A 248 -8.68 -12.05 -27.92
C SER A 248 -9.79 -11.04 -28.30
N THR A 249 -11.04 -11.28 -27.89
CA THR A 249 -12.25 -10.53 -28.23
C THR A 249 -13.05 -10.03 -27.02
N GLY A 250 -12.65 -10.31 -25.77
CA GLY A 250 -13.51 -10.06 -24.59
C GLY A 250 -13.53 -8.61 -24.09
N GLY A 251 -14.71 -8.13 -23.72
CA GLY A 251 -14.96 -6.76 -23.28
C GLY A 251 -14.52 -6.47 -21.85
N THR A 252 -14.37 -5.18 -21.53
CA THR A 252 -14.04 -4.67 -20.19
C THR A 252 -15.23 -4.80 -19.24
N VAL A 253 -15.03 -5.35 -18.02
CA VAL A 253 -16.03 -5.26 -16.94
C VAL A 253 -15.72 -4.05 -16.08
N ARG A 254 -16.71 -3.20 -15.86
CA ARG A 254 -16.63 -2.03 -14.99
C ARG A 254 -17.53 -2.26 -13.79
N PHE A 255 -16.94 -2.14 -12.60
CA PHE A 255 -17.68 -2.11 -11.35
C PHE A 255 -17.71 -0.69 -10.82
N VAL A 256 -18.75 -0.34 -10.05
CA VAL A 256 -18.98 0.99 -9.50
C VAL A 256 -19.17 0.91 -7.98
N GLY A 257 -18.73 1.94 -7.27
CA GLY A 257 -19.03 2.19 -5.87
C GLY A 257 -18.48 1.17 -4.86
N ASP A 258 -18.94 1.29 -3.62
CA ASP A 258 -18.59 0.38 -2.54
C ASP A 258 -19.52 -0.83 -2.55
N ASN A 259 -18.97 -2.01 -2.85
CA ASN A 259 -19.75 -3.22 -3.04
C ASN A 259 -19.80 -4.01 -1.73
N PRO A 260 -20.99 -4.21 -1.12
CA PRO A 260 -21.12 -4.99 0.11
C PRO A 260 -20.92 -6.50 -0.10
N PHE A 261 -20.71 -6.96 -1.33
CA PHE A 261 -20.43 -8.35 -1.68
C PHE A 261 -19.39 -8.99 -0.74
N SER A 262 -19.74 -10.16 -0.21
CA SER A 262 -18.97 -10.88 0.81
C SER A 262 -18.53 -12.27 0.38
N GLY A 263 -18.86 -12.65 -0.85
CA GLY A 263 -18.56 -13.95 -1.42
C GLY A 263 -17.15 -14.05 -2.01
N VAL A 264 -17.04 -14.92 -3.01
CA VAL A 264 -15.81 -15.19 -3.76
C VAL A 264 -15.81 -14.38 -5.05
N TYR A 265 -14.80 -13.54 -5.25
CA TYR A 265 -14.49 -12.93 -6.53
C TYR A 265 -13.31 -13.65 -7.16
N SER A 266 -13.47 -14.10 -8.41
CA SER A 266 -12.42 -14.77 -9.18
C SER A 266 -12.30 -14.19 -10.57
N GLN A 267 -11.12 -13.67 -10.90
CA GLN A 267 -10.75 -13.15 -12.21
C GLN A 267 -9.60 -13.99 -12.77
N LEU A 268 -9.83 -14.63 -13.92
CA LEU A 268 -8.80 -15.34 -14.67
C LEU A 268 -8.05 -14.39 -15.63
N TYR A 269 -6.96 -14.88 -16.22
CA TYR A 269 -6.00 -14.10 -16.99
C TYR A 269 -6.59 -13.32 -18.18
N GLY A 270 -5.91 -12.22 -18.53
CA GLY A 270 -6.13 -11.44 -19.76
C GLY A 270 -6.96 -10.17 -19.61
N GLY A 271 -7.25 -9.72 -18.38
CA GLY A 271 -8.03 -8.49 -18.12
C GLY A 271 -7.38 -7.54 -17.14
N TYR A 272 -7.99 -6.35 -16.96
CA TYR A 272 -7.69 -5.45 -15.84
C TYR A 272 -8.80 -5.56 -14.79
N PHE A 273 -8.43 -5.62 -13.52
CA PHE A 273 -9.36 -5.36 -12.42
C PHE A 273 -9.33 -3.87 -12.08
N GLY A 274 -10.41 -3.17 -12.44
CA GLY A 274 -10.49 -1.71 -12.37
C GLY A 274 -10.32 -1.05 -13.75
N VAL A 275 -10.75 0.22 -13.87
CA VAL A 275 -10.66 1.04 -15.08
C VAL A 275 -10.55 2.53 -14.75
N ASP A 276 -10.13 3.33 -15.73
CA ASP A 276 -9.69 4.73 -15.60
C ASP A 276 -10.73 5.76 -15.11
N HIS A 277 -11.99 5.36 -14.90
CA HIS A 277 -13.11 6.30 -14.77
C HIS A 277 -14.14 5.96 -13.68
N VAL A 278 -13.91 4.95 -12.84
CA VAL A 278 -14.89 4.53 -11.82
C VAL A 278 -14.21 4.12 -10.52
N ILE A 279 -14.68 4.66 -9.38
CA ILE A 279 -14.29 4.24 -8.03
C ILE A 279 -14.98 2.92 -7.73
N PHE A 280 -14.25 1.93 -7.20
CA PHE A 280 -14.82 0.63 -6.85
C PHE A 280 -14.08 -0.06 -5.71
N SER A 281 -14.82 -0.56 -4.72
CA SER A 281 -14.27 -1.35 -3.61
C SER A 281 -15.08 -2.62 -3.35
N MET A 282 -14.40 -3.67 -2.85
CA MET A 282 -14.99 -4.93 -2.39
C MET A 282 -14.39 -5.32 -1.03
N PRO A 283 -14.60 -4.51 0.03
CA PRO A 283 -13.92 -4.69 1.31
C PRO A 283 -14.27 -6.01 2.01
N ASN A 284 -15.46 -6.55 1.75
CA ASN A 284 -16.00 -7.70 2.46
C ASN A 284 -15.78 -9.03 1.73
N ALA A 285 -15.23 -9.03 0.51
CA ALA A 285 -14.99 -10.26 -0.25
C ALA A 285 -14.10 -11.21 0.57
N THR A 286 -14.55 -12.45 0.73
CA THR A 286 -13.84 -13.44 1.55
C THR A 286 -12.66 -14.05 0.79
N ILE A 287 -12.81 -14.20 -0.52
CA ILE A 287 -11.75 -14.63 -1.43
C ILE A 287 -11.74 -13.67 -2.60
N PHE A 288 -10.56 -13.16 -2.92
CA PHE A 288 -10.30 -12.36 -4.09
C PHE A 288 -9.16 -12.99 -4.86
N SER A 289 -9.51 -13.89 -5.78
CA SER A 289 -8.53 -14.51 -6.68
C SER A 289 -8.44 -13.68 -7.95
N ASN A 290 -7.24 -13.22 -8.25
CA ASN A 290 -6.99 -12.35 -9.37
C ASN A 290 -5.70 -12.80 -10.06
N GLU A 291 -5.83 -13.25 -11.29
CA GLU A 291 -4.75 -13.76 -12.12
C GLU A 291 -4.39 -12.75 -13.22
N SER A 292 -4.38 -11.45 -12.87
CA SER A 292 -4.32 -10.33 -13.82
C SER A 292 -3.85 -9.03 -13.15
N PHE A 293 -3.66 -7.95 -13.91
CA PHE A 293 -3.29 -6.66 -13.34
C PHE A 293 -4.42 -6.05 -12.50
N ILE A 294 -4.09 -5.51 -11.33
CA ILE A 294 -4.99 -4.68 -10.53
C ILE A 294 -4.62 -3.21 -10.75
N THR A 295 -5.55 -2.44 -11.30
CA THR A 295 -5.43 -0.99 -11.40
C THR A 295 -6.42 -0.36 -10.43
N ALA A 296 -5.92 0.06 -9.26
CA ALA A 296 -6.72 0.73 -8.25
C ALA A 296 -6.52 2.24 -8.32
N ALA A 297 -7.61 2.99 -8.13
CA ALA A 297 -7.63 4.45 -8.13
C ALA A 297 -7.03 5.08 -9.39
N PRO A 298 -7.86 5.52 -10.35
CA PRO A 298 -7.33 5.83 -11.67
C PRO A 298 -6.50 7.13 -11.73
N GLU A 299 -5.69 7.29 -12.78
CA GLU A 299 -4.69 8.35 -12.88
C GLU A 299 -5.30 9.76 -12.78
N GLY A 300 -4.63 10.64 -12.02
CA GLY A 300 -4.95 12.07 -12.00
C GLY A 300 -6.34 12.41 -11.46
N LEU A 301 -6.97 11.55 -10.67
CA LEU A 301 -8.34 11.78 -10.18
C LEU A 301 -8.42 12.44 -8.81
N PHE A 302 -7.54 12.07 -7.89
CA PHE A 302 -7.57 12.53 -6.51
C PHE A 302 -6.21 13.06 -6.08
N GLY A 303 -6.19 14.23 -5.41
CA GLY A 303 -5.15 14.48 -4.40
C GLY A 303 -5.31 13.49 -3.25
N ASP A 304 -4.32 13.39 -2.36
CA ASP A 304 -4.37 12.55 -1.14
C ASP A 304 -5.52 13.00 -0.21
N THR A 305 -6.75 12.59 -0.53
CA THR A 305 -7.97 13.08 0.10
C THR A 305 -8.73 11.91 0.67
N ALA A 306 -8.96 11.96 1.98
CA ALA A 306 -9.71 10.96 2.75
C ALA A 306 -11.17 10.77 2.28
N ALA A 307 -11.66 11.62 1.36
CA ALA A 307 -13.01 11.57 0.80
C ALA A 307 -13.28 10.32 -0.04
N HIS A 308 -12.23 9.68 -0.59
CA HIS A 308 -12.37 8.50 -1.44
C HIS A 308 -11.41 7.39 -0.99
N GLN A 309 -11.95 6.41 -0.26
CA GLN A 309 -11.20 5.25 0.23
C GLN A 309 -11.57 4.02 -0.59
N LEU A 310 -10.60 3.46 -1.29
CA LEU A 310 -10.76 2.20 -2.02
C LEU A 310 -10.26 1.06 -1.14
N LYS A 311 -11.19 0.25 -0.63
CA LYS A 311 -10.87 -0.84 0.30
C LYS A 311 -10.92 -2.19 -0.39
N TYR A 312 -9.82 -2.91 -0.28
CA TYR A 312 -9.64 -4.24 -0.82
C TYR A 312 -9.63 -5.28 0.32
N PRO A 313 -10.02 -6.52 0.01
CA PRO A 313 -10.28 -7.55 1.01
C PRO A 313 -9.01 -8.01 1.74
N LYS A 314 -9.21 -8.85 2.76
CA LYS A 314 -8.14 -9.36 3.64
C LYS A 314 -7.16 -10.31 2.95
N THR A 315 -7.46 -10.92 1.82
CA THR A 315 -6.45 -11.70 1.09
C THR A 315 -6.72 -11.63 -0.40
N ILE A 316 -5.70 -11.20 -1.14
CA ILE A 316 -5.63 -11.26 -2.59
C ILE A 316 -4.83 -12.51 -2.93
N TRP A 317 -5.37 -13.36 -3.81
CA TRP A 317 -4.80 -14.64 -4.18
C TRP A 317 -4.42 -14.67 -5.65
N GLU A 318 -3.26 -15.25 -5.93
CA GLU A 318 -2.80 -15.52 -7.30
C GLU A 318 -2.31 -16.96 -7.43
N SER A 319 -2.71 -17.65 -8.50
CA SER A 319 -2.23 -19.00 -8.85
C SER A 319 -1.20 -19.00 -9.98
N HIS A 320 -1.17 -17.95 -10.81
CA HIS A 320 -0.14 -17.65 -11.80
C HIS A 320 0.72 -16.50 -11.29
N TYR A 321 2.02 -16.75 -11.13
CA TYR A 321 2.97 -15.74 -10.64
C TYR A 321 3.27 -14.68 -11.69
N GLY A 322 3.14 -13.39 -11.35
CA GLY A 322 3.70 -12.31 -12.18
C GLY A 322 2.90 -11.02 -12.28
N ASP A 323 1.77 -10.88 -11.59
CA ASP A 323 0.90 -9.72 -11.80
C ASP A 323 1.24 -8.55 -10.87
N ASP A 324 1.18 -7.36 -11.46
CA ASP A 324 1.46 -6.11 -10.78
C ASP A 324 0.16 -5.49 -10.23
N ILE A 325 0.26 -4.93 -9.03
CA ILE A 325 -0.76 -4.03 -8.47
C ILE A 325 -0.27 -2.60 -8.68
N ASN A 326 -1.04 -1.84 -9.45
CA ASN A 326 -0.79 -0.44 -9.72
C ASN A 326 -1.84 0.42 -9.00
N THR A 327 -1.38 1.33 -8.15
CA THR A 327 -2.21 2.32 -7.47
C THR A 327 -1.83 3.72 -7.95
N ASN A 328 -2.76 4.53 -8.47
CA ASN A 328 -2.37 5.77 -9.15
C ASN A 328 -2.76 7.07 -8.43
N SER A 329 -3.83 7.09 -7.65
CA SER A 329 -4.25 8.30 -6.93
C SER A 329 -5.09 7.97 -5.68
N GLY A 330 -5.51 9.00 -4.94
CA GLY A 330 -6.44 8.83 -3.81
C GLY A 330 -5.87 8.00 -2.66
N LEU A 331 -6.74 7.45 -1.81
CA LEU A 331 -6.37 6.53 -0.73
C LEU A 331 -6.83 5.11 -1.06
N VAL A 332 -5.88 4.21 -1.33
CA VAL A 332 -6.12 2.78 -1.54
C VAL A 332 -5.67 2.01 -0.29
N ILE A 333 -6.56 1.19 0.27
CA ILE A 333 -6.30 0.43 1.50
C ILE A 333 -6.37 -1.06 1.18
N PHE A 334 -5.24 -1.75 1.37
CA PHE A 334 -5.14 -3.19 1.35
C PHE A 334 -5.05 -3.73 2.78
N SER A 335 -6.13 -4.35 3.26
CA SER A 335 -6.30 -4.68 4.68
C SER A 335 -5.67 -6.01 5.13
N GLY A 336 -5.25 -6.88 4.19
CA GLY A 336 -4.57 -8.11 4.56
C GLY A 336 -3.41 -8.49 3.65
N VAL A 337 -3.41 -9.67 3.02
CA VAL A 337 -2.19 -10.27 2.44
C VAL A 337 -2.31 -10.51 0.93
N TYR A 338 -1.27 -10.17 0.18
CA TYR A 338 -1.05 -10.56 -1.20
C TYR A 338 -0.34 -11.92 -1.24
N SER A 339 -1.14 -12.97 -1.43
CA SER A 339 -0.73 -14.36 -1.23
C SER A 339 -0.69 -15.12 -2.54
N TYR A 340 0.25 -16.05 -2.63
CA TYR A 340 0.25 -17.07 -3.67
C TYR A 340 -0.70 -18.23 -3.32
N SER A 341 -1.22 -18.93 -4.31
CA SER A 341 -1.96 -20.19 -4.20
C SER A 341 -1.25 -21.28 -5.01
N ASN A 342 -0.85 -22.36 -4.33
CA ASN A 342 -0.22 -23.52 -4.97
C ASN A 342 -1.09 -24.77 -4.92
N SER A 343 -2.25 -24.71 -4.28
CA SER A 343 -3.21 -25.79 -4.14
C SER A 343 -4.64 -25.23 -4.11
N GLY A 344 -5.64 -26.06 -4.42
CA GLY A 344 -7.02 -25.61 -4.63
C GLY A 344 -7.23 -24.93 -5.98
N ASP A 345 -8.48 -24.51 -6.25
CA ASP A 345 -8.85 -23.76 -7.45
C ASP A 345 -9.01 -22.26 -7.14
N GLN A 346 -9.29 -21.44 -8.16
CA GLN A 346 -9.45 -19.98 -7.99
C GLN A 346 -10.66 -19.58 -7.16
N LEU A 347 -11.58 -20.51 -6.87
CA LEU A 347 -12.72 -20.27 -5.99
C LEU A 347 -12.40 -20.62 -4.53
N LYS A 348 -11.38 -21.45 -4.31
CA LYS A 348 -10.90 -21.90 -2.99
C LYS A 348 -9.36 -22.00 -2.99
N PRO A 349 -8.66 -20.88 -3.22
CA PRO A 349 -7.21 -20.88 -3.27
C PRO A 349 -6.63 -21.25 -1.90
N SER A 350 -5.48 -21.92 -1.91
CA SER A 350 -4.82 -22.35 -0.70
C SER A 350 -3.32 -22.52 -0.87
N LEU A 351 -2.61 -22.42 0.26
CA LEU A 351 -1.20 -22.72 0.36
C LEU A 351 -1.02 -24.07 1.05
N SER A 352 -0.33 -24.99 0.38
CA SER A 352 0.14 -26.24 0.98
C SER A 352 1.19 -26.02 2.08
N ASP A 353 1.92 -24.90 1.99
CA ASP A 353 2.93 -24.48 2.96
C ASP A 353 2.94 -22.95 3.06
N PRO A 354 2.61 -22.36 4.24
CA PRO A 354 2.63 -20.92 4.44
C PRO A 354 3.98 -20.25 4.12
N SER A 355 5.10 -20.99 4.20
CA SER A 355 6.43 -20.41 3.92
C SER A 355 6.60 -19.99 2.46
N LEU A 356 5.77 -20.51 1.55
CA LEU A 356 5.84 -20.20 0.12
C LEU A 356 5.64 -18.70 -0.17
N ASN A 357 4.84 -18.00 0.64
CA ASN A 357 4.70 -16.55 0.53
C ASN A 357 6.03 -15.82 0.74
N THR A 358 6.95 -16.41 1.49
CA THR A 358 8.27 -15.84 1.80
C THR A 358 9.42 -16.50 1.05
N MET A 359 9.13 -17.36 0.07
CA MET A 359 10.13 -18.06 -0.75
C MET A 359 10.12 -17.54 -2.19
N LEU A 360 11.22 -17.76 -2.89
CA LEU A 360 11.27 -17.70 -4.35
C LEU A 360 10.65 -18.98 -4.89
N VAL A 361 9.72 -18.90 -5.83
CA VAL A 361 9.11 -20.10 -6.43
C VAL A 361 9.42 -20.14 -7.93
N GLN A 362 10.00 -21.25 -8.40
CA GLN A 362 10.33 -21.48 -9.80
C GLN A 362 9.54 -22.68 -10.34
N ASN A 363 8.76 -22.45 -11.38
CA ASN A 363 8.07 -23.49 -12.13
C ASN A 363 9.04 -24.20 -13.10
N VAL A 364 9.04 -25.53 -13.11
CA VAL A 364 9.92 -26.35 -13.98
C VAL A 364 9.20 -26.84 -15.24
N SER A 365 8.03 -26.31 -15.57
CA SER A 365 7.34 -26.66 -16.82
C SER A 365 8.17 -26.13 -17.99
N GLY A 366 8.88 -27.02 -18.70
CA GLY A 366 9.77 -26.71 -19.82
C GLY A 366 9.09 -26.14 -21.08
N SER A 367 8.19 -25.17 -20.96
CA SER A 367 7.64 -24.37 -22.06
C SER A 367 8.59 -23.20 -22.36
N PRO A 368 9.20 -23.13 -23.56
CA PRO A 368 10.08 -22.03 -23.96
C PRO A 368 9.34 -20.76 -24.40
N THR A 369 8.01 -20.75 -24.41
CA THR A 369 7.20 -19.61 -24.87
C THR A 369 6.28 -19.16 -23.75
N GLY A 370 6.73 -18.16 -22.98
CA GLY A 370 5.90 -17.53 -21.96
C GLY A 370 6.61 -16.94 -20.71
N GLY A 371 7.92 -16.67 -20.76
CA GLY A 371 8.46 -15.44 -20.18
C GLY A 371 8.43 -15.17 -18.67
N HIS A 372 8.08 -16.08 -17.76
CA HIS A 372 8.19 -15.77 -16.31
C HIS A 372 8.78 -16.93 -15.52
N ASN A 373 10.11 -17.05 -15.57
CA ASN A 373 10.84 -17.72 -14.49
C ASN A 373 10.66 -16.86 -13.23
N SER A 374 10.38 -17.48 -12.07
CA SER A 374 10.37 -16.89 -10.72
C SER A 374 9.14 -16.08 -10.26
N SER A 375 8.69 -16.35 -9.04
CA SER A 375 7.73 -15.56 -8.24
C SER A 375 8.04 -14.07 -8.34
N PHE A 376 7.21 -13.31 -9.06
CA PHE A 376 7.40 -11.89 -9.28
C PHE A 376 6.13 -11.15 -8.85
N ARG A 377 6.14 -10.52 -7.66
CA ARG A 377 5.01 -9.71 -7.17
C ARG A 377 5.39 -8.23 -7.13
N GLY A 378 4.69 -7.44 -7.93
CA GLY A 378 4.99 -6.03 -8.08
C GLY A 378 3.96 -5.09 -7.51
N ILE A 379 4.41 -4.08 -6.78
CA ILE A 379 3.55 -2.97 -6.38
C ILE A 379 4.11 -1.66 -6.95
N ASN A 380 3.34 -1.05 -7.85
CA ASN A 380 3.63 0.28 -8.38
C ASN A 380 2.69 1.31 -7.75
N ILE A 381 3.25 2.25 -7.00
CA ILE A 381 2.51 3.36 -6.42
C ILE A 381 2.79 4.60 -7.25
N GLU A 382 2.00 4.73 -8.32
CA GLU A 382 2.11 5.75 -9.37
C GLU A 382 1.67 7.14 -8.93
N GLY A 383 1.00 7.25 -7.77
CA GLY A 383 0.56 8.50 -7.17
C GLY A 383 -0.37 8.24 -5.98
N GLY A 384 -0.80 9.31 -5.29
CA GLY A 384 -1.69 9.20 -4.13
C GLY A 384 -1.07 8.47 -2.94
N THR A 385 -1.93 7.84 -2.13
CA THR A 385 -1.57 7.11 -0.92
C THR A 385 -2.04 5.67 -1.00
N THR A 386 -1.11 4.74 -0.81
CA THR A 386 -1.40 3.32 -0.68
C THR A 386 -1.08 2.87 0.71
N GLN A 387 -2.11 2.45 1.42
CA GLN A 387 -2.04 1.97 2.79
C GLN A 387 -2.11 0.44 2.82
N TRP A 388 -1.18 -0.16 3.55
CA TRP A 388 -1.17 -1.59 3.86
C TRP A 388 -1.44 -1.81 5.35
N GLY A 389 -2.38 -2.69 5.63
CA GLY A 389 -3.01 -2.82 6.94
C GLY A 389 -4.07 -1.75 7.20
N ASP A 390 -4.88 -1.98 8.21
CA ASP A 390 -6.00 -1.12 8.63
C ASP A 390 -5.95 -0.84 10.14
N GLY A 391 -4.79 -1.04 10.76
CA GLY A 391 -4.58 -0.90 12.20
C GLY A 391 -5.18 -2.03 13.04
N THR A 392 -5.72 -3.09 12.43
CA THR A 392 -6.36 -4.19 13.18
C THR A 392 -5.51 -5.46 13.30
N ASN A 393 -4.48 -5.59 12.46
CA ASN A 393 -3.64 -6.80 12.39
C ASN A 393 -2.16 -6.46 12.11
N ASN A 394 -1.29 -7.47 12.08
CA ASN A 394 0.14 -7.33 11.79
C ASN A 394 0.62 -8.20 10.62
N GLN A 395 -0.30 -8.62 9.74
CA GLN A 395 0.03 -9.43 8.59
C GLN A 395 0.53 -8.54 7.46
N PHE A 396 1.84 -8.53 7.23
CA PHE A 396 2.43 -7.71 6.18
C PHE A 396 1.84 -8.03 4.81
N PHE A 397 1.35 -7.01 4.10
CA PHE A 397 0.63 -7.17 2.84
C PHE A 397 1.44 -7.88 1.77
N LEU A 398 2.73 -7.58 1.61
CA LEU A 398 3.57 -8.19 0.58
C LEU A 398 4.60 -9.13 1.22
N PRO A 399 4.20 -10.31 1.76
CA PRO A 399 5.16 -11.27 2.26
C PRO A 399 6.04 -11.68 1.07
N SER A 400 7.35 -11.74 1.26
CA SER A 400 8.30 -12.03 0.19
C SER A 400 9.62 -12.52 0.76
N ALA A 401 10.34 -13.32 -0.04
CA ALA A 401 11.77 -13.48 0.15
C ALA A 401 12.48 -12.12 0.05
N PRO A 402 13.67 -11.98 0.67
CA PRO A 402 14.60 -10.90 0.37
C PRO A 402 14.68 -10.55 -1.11
N SER A 403 14.44 -9.28 -1.45
CA SER A 403 14.54 -8.78 -2.82
C SER A 403 15.23 -7.41 -2.81
N PRO A 404 16.57 -7.36 -2.78
CA PRO A 404 17.31 -6.10 -2.81
C PRO A 404 17.22 -5.44 -4.20
N ALA A 405 17.39 -4.12 -4.23
CA ALA A 405 17.38 -3.34 -5.47
C ALA A 405 18.64 -3.50 -6.36
N ALA A 406 19.58 -4.38 -6.01
CA ALA A 406 20.90 -4.44 -6.64
C ALA A 406 20.84 -4.74 -8.16
N PRO A 407 21.69 -4.08 -8.98
CA PRO A 407 21.66 -4.17 -10.44
C PRO A 407 22.19 -5.49 -11.02
N ASP A 408 22.63 -6.45 -10.19
CA ASP A 408 23.28 -7.69 -10.63
C ASP A 408 22.45 -8.97 -10.43
N SER A 409 21.28 -8.91 -9.80
CA SER A 409 20.44 -10.10 -9.63
C SER A 409 19.40 -10.21 -10.74
N SER A 410 19.56 -11.18 -11.64
CA SER A 410 18.52 -11.63 -12.57
C SER A 410 17.31 -12.30 -11.89
N VAL A 411 17.18 -12.17 -10.56
CA VAL A 411 16.24 -12.88 -9.70
C VAL A 411 15.68 -11.91 -8.64
N LYS A 412 14.82 -10.99 -9.07
CA LYS A 412 13.98 -10.21 -8.14
C LYS A 412 12.72 -11.02 -7.83
N ASN A 413 12.31 -11.09 -6.56
CA ASN A 413 11.11 -11.84 -6.13
C ASN A 413 9.86 -10.93 -6.03
N ALA A 414 10.10 -9.72 -5.56
CA ALA A 414 9.08 -8.72 -5.35
C ALA A 414 9.71 -7.34 -5.37
N TYR A 415 8.90 -6.32 -5.55
CA TYR A 415 9.35 -4.94 -5.55
C TYR A 415 8.24 -3.98 -5.11
N ILE A 416 8.65 -2.80 -4.65
CA ILE A 416 7.77 -1.72 -4.24
C ILE A 416 8.28 -0.44 -4.87
N ASN A 417 7.51 0.16 -5.78
CA ASN A 417 7.89 1.38 -6.48
C ASN A 417 7.06 2.58 -6.00
N LEU A 418 7.75 3.68 -5.74
CA LEU A 418 7.16 4.96 -5.39
C LEU A 418 7.45 5.98 -6.49
N HIS A 419 6.41 6.41 -7.21
CA HIS A 419 6.48 7.44 -8.23
C HIS A 419 5.66 8.68 -7.87
N ARG A 420 5.95 9.80 -8.55
CA ARG A 420 5.15 11.03 -8.55
C ARG A 420 4.79 11.57 -7.15
N GLY A 421 5.69 11.45 -6.16
CA GLY A 421 5.42 11.97 -4.81
C GLY A 421 4.44 11.13 -4.00
N SER A 422 4.15 9.89 -4.41
CA SER A 422 3.20 9.01 -3.74
C SER A 422 3.59 8.68 -2.30
N THR A 423 2.66 8.16 -1.50
CA THR A 423 2.91 7.75 -0.12
C THR A 423 2.54 6.29 0.09
N LEU A 424 3.48 5.50 0.60
CA LEU A 424 3.20 4.19 1.16
C LEU A 424 2.98 4.32 2.67
N VAL A 425 1.85 3.84 3.17
CA VAL A 425 1.53 3.80 4.59
C VAL A 425 1.55 2.36 5.07
N PHE A 426 2.29 2.09 6.15
CA PHE A 426 2.14 0.87 6.92
C PHE A 426 1.32 1.16 8.18
N ASP A 427 0.14 0.55 8.27
CA ASP A 427 -0.82 0.73 9.37
C ASP A 427 -1.20 -0.61 9.98
N TYR A 428 -0.37 -1.07 10.92
CA TYR A 428 -0.51 -2.37 11.56
C TYR A 428 -0.57 -2.25 13.08
N ASN A 429 -1.10 -3.28 13.74
CA ASN A 429 -1.12 -3.42 15.19
C ASN A 429 -0.21 -4.58 15.60
N GLY A 430 1.10 -4.29 15.64
CA GLY A 430 2.11 -5.25 16.06
C GLY A 430 3.38 -5.19 15.22
N ARG A 431 4.24 -6.19 15.44
CA ARG A 431 5.55 -6.31 14.78
C ARG A 431 5.44 -7.07 13.46
N TYR A 432 6.09 -6.54 12.42
CA TYR A 432 6.22 -7.14 11.09
C TYR A 432 7.54 -6.72 10.42
N SER A 433 7.94 -7.46 9.38
CA SER A 433 9.17 -7.21 8.62
C SER A 433 8.87 -6.95 7.16
N CYS A 434 9.44 -5.86 6.62
CA CYS A 434 9.53 -5.61 5.19
C CYS A 434 10.89 -6.13 4.68
N ASN A 435 10.84 -7.25 3.95
CA ASN A 435 12.01 -7.88 3.34
C ASN A 435 12.23 -7.47 1.87
N VAL A 436 11.58 -6.38 1.43
CA VAL A 436 11.62 -5.89 0.06
C VAL A 436 12.14 -4.46 0.08
N SER A 437 13.02 -4.11 -0.85
CA SER A 437 13.45 -2.72 -1.02
C SER A 437 12.33 -1.88 -1.65
N ILE A 438 12.13 -0.67 -1.12
CA ILE A 438 11.31 0.39 -1.70
C ILE A 438 12.17 1.21 -2.67
N THR A 439 11.73 1.38 -3.91
CA THR A 439 12.48 1.93 -5.06
C THR A 439 11.63 2.89 -5.92
N GLY A 440 12.15 3.36 -7.07
CA GLY A 440 11.44 4.19 -8.06
C GLY A 440 11.57 3.74 -9.50
N GLY A 441 12.08 2.52 -9.67
CA GLY A 441 12.39 1.92 -10.97
C GLY A 441 11.77 0.55 -11.07
N GLY A 442 11.03 0.35 -12.15
CA GLY A 442 10.22 -0.82 -12.48
C GLY A 442 10.78 -2.12 -11.94
N GLY A 443 9.97 -2.83 -11.16
CA GLY A 443 10.20 -4.25 -11.08
C GLY A 443 9.59 -4.90 -12.29
N GLY A 444 10.47 -5.58 -13.02
CA GLY A 444 10.27 -6.52 -14.12
C GLY A 444 11.69 -6.89 -14.56
N PRO A 445 11.92 -7.37 -15.79
CA PRO A 445 13.26 -7.45 -16.40
C PRO A 445 14.00 -6.09 -16.51
N HIS A 446 13.43 -4.99 -16.02
CA HIS A 446 13.99 -3.64 -16.05
C HIS A 446 14.58 -3.22 -14.70
N ALA A 447 15.71 -3.83 -14.34
CA ALA A 447 16.45 -3.62 -13.11
C ALA A 447 17.27 -2.30 -13.06
N ASP A 448 16.73 -1.16 -13.50
CA ASP A 448 17.54 0.06 -13.64
C ASP A 448 18.03 0.63 -12.29
N GLY A 449 17.42 0.21 -11.18
CA GLY A 449 17.84 0.58 -9.82
C GLY A 449 17.52 2.03 -9.48
N SER A 450 16.62 2.67 -10.22
CA SER A 450 16.29 4.08 -10.01
C SER A 450 15.61 4.34 -8.66
N THR A 451 15.86 5.53 -8.15
CA THR A 451 15.44 5.96 -6.81
C THR A 451 13.98 6.40 -6.84
N GLY A 452 13.21 5.92 -5.85
CA GLY A 452 11.82 6.33 -5.61
C GLY A 452 11.68 7.83 -5.44
N THR A 453 10.51 8.37 -5.79
CA THR A 453 10.20 9.80 -5.60
C THR A 453 9.04 10.03 -4.65
N GLY A 454 8.72 9.06 -3.79
CA GLY A 454 7.63 9.12 -2.82
C GLY A 454 8.06 8.95 -1.37
N ASN A 455 7.08 8.84 -0.49
CA ASN A 455 7.18 8.87 0.96
C ASN A 455 6.85 7.51 1.58
N LEU A 456 7.38 7.28 2.79
CA LEU A 456 7.00 6.16 3.65
C LEU A 456 6.43 6.70 4.95
N THR A 457 5.28 6.18 5.37
CA THR A 457 4.67 6.52 6.66
C THR A 457 4.43 5.26 7.47
N ILE A 458 4.93 5.23 8.70
CA ILE A 458 4.53 4.26 9.72
C ILE A 458 3.41 4.92 10.54
N ALA A 459 2.18 4.46 10.37
CA ALA A 459 1.00 5.09 10.98
C ALA A 459 1.08 5.08 12.51
N ALA A 460 0.45 6.07 13.16
CA ALA A 460 0.43 6.26 14.62
C ALA A 460 -0.42 5.22 15.39
N THR A 461 -0.70 4.08 14.79
CA THR A 461 -1.40 2.97 15.43
C THR A 461 -0.53 2.43 16.56
N ALA A 462 -1.13 2.32 17.75
CA ALA A 462 -0.42 1.83 18.92
C ALA A 462 0.11 0.41 18.68
N GLY A 463 1.39 0.18 18.97
CA GLY A 463 2.03 -1.11 18.73
C GLY A 463 2.49 -1.36 17.28
N ASN A 464 2.26 -0.41 16.35
CA ASN A 464 2.78 -0.48 14.99
C ASN A 464 4.32 -0.49 15.00
N TYR A 465 4.91 -1.64 14.66
CA TYR A 465 6.35 -1.85 14.74
C TYR A 465 6.87 -2.40 13.42
N ALA A 466 7.34 -1.48 12.58
CA ALA A 466 7.94 -1.77 11.28
C ALA A 466 9.41 -2.15 11.42
N ILE A 467 9.84 -3.23 10.76
CA ILE A 467 11.26 -3.58 10.62
C ILE A 467 11.61 -3.57 9.14
N LEU A 468 12.56 -2.74 8.74
CA LEU A 468 13.14 -2.76 7.40
C LEU A 468 14.40 -3.61 7.46
N THR A 469 14.45 -4.69 6.69
CA THR A 469 15.57 -5.66 6.70
C THR A 469 16.38 -5.65 5.39
N MET A 470 16.04 -4.72 4.49
CA MET A 470 16.75 -4.46 3.24
C MET A 470 17.06 -2.97 3.11
N PRO A 471 18.14 -2.59 2.40
CA PRO A 471 18.38 -1.19 2.02
C PRO A 471 17.19 -0.59 1.26
N GLN A 472 16.79 0.62 1.61
CA GLN A 472 15.73 1.36 0.92
C GLN A 472 16.33 2.43 0.00
N ASN A 473 15.69 2.65 -1.17
CA ASN A 473 16.18 3.54 -2.23
C ASN A 473 15.06 4.46 -2.74
N TYR A 474 14.62 5.41 -1.93
CA TYR A 474 13.66 6.44 -2.32
C TYR A 474 14.05 7.82 -1.76
N ASN A 475 13.83 8.86 -2.55
CA ASN A 475 14.04 10.27 -2.22
C ASN A 475 12.72 10.92 -1.81
N GLY A 476 12.35 10.76 -0.54
CA GLY A 476 11.18 11.41 0.03
C GLY A 476 11.22 11.44 1.56
N ILE A 477 10.07 11.72 2.17
CA ILE A 477 9.94 11.84 3.62
C ILE A 477 9.62 10.47 4.23
N THR A 478 10.31 10.12 5.31
CA THR A 478 9.96 8.99 6.16
C THR A 478 9.31 9.50 7.44
N THR A 479 8.03 9.20 7.65
CA THR A 479 7.27 9.63 8.83
C THR A 479 7.05 8.47 9.78
N ILE A 480 7.33 8.66 11.07
CA ILE A 480 7.02 7.72 12.14
C ILE A 480 5.98 8.37 13.04
N GLY A 481 4.77 7.79 13.05
CA GLY A 481 3.66 8.27 13.85
C GLY A 481 3.90 8.15 15.35
N ALA A 482 3.19 8.96 16.14
CA ALA A 482 3.27 8.89 17.59
C ALA A 482 2.90 7.50 18.11
N GLY A 483 3.72 6.94 18.99
CA GLY A 483 3.52 5.58 19.54
C GLY A 483 3.91 4.44 18.59
N ALA A 484 4.30 4.73 17.35
CA ALA A 484 4.82 3.75 16.40
C ALA A 484 6.35 3.61 16.51
N THR A 485 6.88 2.50 15.97
CA THR A 485 8.32 2.24 15.91
C THR A 485 8.73 1.91 14.47
N LEU A 486 9.79 2.56 14.00
CA LEU A 486 10.54 2.14 12.82
C LEU A 486 11.90 1.60 13.25
N GLN A 487 12.17 0.34 12.93
CA GLN A 487 13.47 -0.27 13.15
C GLN A 487 14.20 -0.48 11.80
N ILE A 488 15.38 0.12 11.67
CA ILE A 488 16.31 -0.07 10.54
C ILE A 488 17.26 -1.21 10.89
N GLY A 489 17.10 -2.32 10.17
CA GLY A 489 17.86 -3.54 10.32
C GLY A 489 17.52 -4.28 11.60
N ASN A 490 17.88 -5.55 11.67
CA ASN A 490 17.79 -6.34 12.89
C ASN A 490 18.98 -7.30 13.07
N GLY A 491 19.88 -7.34 12.08
CA GLY A 491 21.01 -8.27 12.04
C GLY A 491 20.63 -9.75 12.03
N ALA A 492 19.34 -10.06 11.89
CA ALA A 492 18.87 -11.43 11.78
C ALA A 492 19.02 -11.82 10.30
N PRO A 493 19.85 -12.83 9.99
CA PRO A 493 20.06 -13.22 8.61
C PRO A 493 18.73 -13.57 7.94
N VAL A 494 18.46 -12.98 6.78
CA VAL A 494 17.24 -13.26 6.00
C VAL A 494 17.63 -14.10 4.81
N SER A 495 17.10 -15.33 4.75
CA SER A 495 17.41 -16.26 3.66
C SER A 495 16.47 -16.08 2.49
N ALA A 496 17.04 -15.99 1.28
CA ALA A 496 16.30 -16.21 0.05
C ALA A 496 16.33 -17.71 -0.27
N VAL A 497 15.19 -18.37 -0.13
CA VAL A 497 15.07 -19.82 -0.38
C VAL A 497 14.26 -20.04 -1.64
N LEU A 498 14.83 -20.80 -2.58
CA LEU A 498 14.19 -21.24 -3.80
C LEU A 498 13.42 -22.54 -3.58
N ALA A 499 12.12 -22.49 -3.79
CA ALA A 499 11.26 -23.64 -4.02
C ALA A 499 11.18 -23.95 -5.51
N THR A 500 11.40 -25.20 -5.88
CA THR A 500 11.24 -25.69 -7.24
C THR A 500 9.96 -26.50 -7.33
N VAL A 501 9.05 -26.11 -8.22
CA VAL A 501 7.76 -26.78 -8.41
C VAL A 501 7.85 -27.73 -9.60
N GLY A 502 7.67 -29.03 -9.33
CA GLY A 502 7.70 -30.07 -10.34
C GLY A 502 6.59 -29.91 -11.39
N ALA A 503 6.62 -30.75 -12.43
CA ALA A 503 5.59 -30.72 -13.46
C ALA A 503 4.19 -30.97 -12.85
N PRO A 504 3.15 -30.27 -13.33
CA PRO A 504 1.76 -30.56 -13.01
C PRO A 504 1.41 -32.04 -13.18
N THR A 505 0.57 -32.56 -12.29
CA THR A 505 -0.04 -33.89 -12.41
C THR A 505 -1.56 -33.76 -12.21
N ALA A 506 -2.33 -34.81 -12.55
CA ALA A 506 -3.77 -34.80 -12.28
C ALA A 506 -4.11 -34.65 -10.79
N ALA A 507 -3.23 -35.12 -9.89
CA ALA A 507 -3.38 -34.98 -8.45
C ALA A 507 -2.89 -33.63 -7.92
N GLU A 508 -1.91 -33.02 -8.60
CA GLU A 508 -1.28 -31.75 -8.25
C GLU A 508 -1.26 -30.85 -9.50
N PRO A 509 -2.38 -30.19 -9.83
CA PRO A 509 -2.53 -29.42 -11.08
C PRO A 509 -1.52 -28.27 -11.21
N ASN A 510 -0.99 -27.80 -10.07
CA ASN A 510 0.01 -26.74 -10.01
C ASN A 510 1.43 -27.27 -9.78
N GLY A 511 1.61 -28.59 -9.69
CA GLY A 511 2.89 -29.25 -9.43
C GLY A 511 3.26 -29.32 -7.94
N ALA A 512 3.95 -30.40 -7.55
CA ALA A 512 4.44 -30.56 -6.18
C ALA A 512 5.74 -29.78 -5.95
N ILE A 513 5.98 -29.29 -4.73
CA ILE A 513 7.30 -28.75 -4.37
C ILE A 513 8.30 -29.90 -4.34
N THR A 514 9.32 -29.85 -5.19
CA THR A 514 10.30 -30.93 -5.37
C THR A 514 11.65 -30.64 -4.74
N ARG A 515 11.99 -29.36 -4.49
CA ARG A 515 13.26 -28.97 -3.86
C ARG A 515 13.14 -27.62 -3.17
N LYS A 516 13.81 -27.47 -2.02
CA LYS A 516 14.08 -26.18 -1.35
C LYS A 516 15.59 -25.97 -1.27
N THR A 517 16.10 -24.85 -1.77
CA THR A 517 17.55 -24.52 -1.73
C THR A 517 17.74 -23.07 -1.33
N THR A 518 18.58 -22.80 -0.32
CA THR A 518 18.98 -21.43 0.00
C THR A 518 19.88 -20.89 -1.10
N LEU A 519 19.47 -19.81 -1.76
CA LEU A 519 20.27 -19.14 -2.80
C LEU A 519 21.20 -18.09 -2.21
N ALA A 520 20.70 -17.34 -1.24
CA ALA A 520 21.44 -16.27 -0.60
C ALA A 520 21.00 -16.11 0.86
N THR A 521 21.87 -15.55 1.67
CA THR A 521 21.56 -15.09 3.02
C THR A 521 22.02 -13.64 3.14
N TYR A 522 21.08 -12.76 3.41
CA TYR A 522 21.31 -11.34 3.64
C TYR A 522 21.51 -11.10 5.12
N THR A 523 22.26 -10.06 5.48
CA THR A 523 22.59 -9.76 6.88
C THR A 523 21.39 -9.35 7.72
N GLY A 524 20.29 -8.93 7.09
CA GLY A 524 19.17 -8.27 7.76
C GLY A 524 19.49 -6.83 8.18
N ASP A 525 20.58 -6.26 7.67
CA ASP A 525 20.90 -4.84 7.80
C ASP A 525 20.15 -4.03 6.72
N SER A 526 19.85 -2.76 7.03
CA SER A 526 19.04 -1.87 6.19
C SER A 526 19.61 -0.45 6.15
N SER A 527 19.00 0.42 5.37
CA SER A 527 19.33 1.84 5.27
C SER A 527 18.12 2.64 4.82
N LEU A 528 18.11 3.93 5.14
CA LEU A 528 17.22 4.92 4.54
C LEU A 528 18.06 5.93 3.77
N LEU A 529 17.52 6.46 2.67
CA LEU A 529 18.13 7.61 2.03
C LEU A 529 17.83 8.88 2.85
N THR A 530 18.88 9.58 3.23
CA THR A 530 18.84 10.93 3.82
C THR A 530 19.77 11.83 3.03
N ALA A 531 19.72 13.15 3.22
CA ALA A 531 20.56 14.10 2.49
C ALA A 531 22.07 13.77 2.52
N GLU A 532 22.54 13.13 3.58
CA GLU A 532 23.95 12.77 3.80
C GLU A 532 24.30 11.33 3.38
N SER A 533 23.33 10.57 2.88
CA SER A 533 23.55 9.21 2.37
C SER A 533 23.86 9.23 0.86
N ALA A 534 24.49 8.17 0.36
CA ALA A 534 24.74 8.03 -1.08
C ALA A 534 23.42 8.11 -1.88
N ASN A 535 23.38 8.98 -2.89
CA ASN A 535 22.21 9.26 -3.75
C ASN A 535 21.02 9.96 -3.05
N GLY A 536 21.18 10.39 -1.80
CA GLY A 536 20.16 11.13 -1.08
C GLY A 536 19.99 12.56 -1.57
N SER A 537 18.77 13.08 -1.47
CA SER A 537 18.40 14.47 -1.79
C SER A 537 18.29 15.33 -0.53
N LEU A 538 18.48 16.64 -0.66
CA LEU A 538 18.27 17.63 0.42
C LEU A 538 16.82 17.67 0.93
N SER A 539 15.86 17.24 0.11
CA SER A 539 14.45 17.13 0.49
C SER A 539 14.17 15.91 1.38
N ASN A 540 15.10 14.95 1.48
CA ASN A 540 14.89 13.75 2.27
C ASN A 540 14.94 14.08 3.76
N ALA A 541 13.93 13.64 4.49
CA ALA A 541 13.80 13.91 5.92
C ALA A 541 13.25 12.68 6.65
N ILE A 542 13.60 12.57 7.92
CA ILE A 542 12.95 11.64 8.84
C ILE A 542 12.14 12.48 9.84
N VAL A 543 10.83 12.35 9.81
CA VAL A 543 9.92 12.98 10.77
C VAL A 543 9.53 11.92 11.80
N ASP A 544 10.28 11.87 12.89
CA ASP A 544 10.09 10.91 13.97
C ASP A 544 9.25 11.52 15.10
N ASN A 545 8.00 11.09 15.23
CA ASN A 545 7.14 11.40 16.38
C ASN A 545 6.95 10.18 17.30
N GLY A 546 7.55 9.04 16.96
CA GLY A 546 7.46 7.78 17.69
C GLY A 546 8.84 7.35 18.19
N THR A 547 9.37 6.28 17.63
CA THR A 547 10.73 5.83 17.91
C THR A 547 11.42 5.32 16.65
N LEU A 548 12.58 5.90 16.33
CA LEU A 548 13.52 5.38 15.35
C LEU A 548 14.58 4.51 16.03
N ILE A 549 14.64 3.22 15.69
CA ILE A 549 15.66 2.28 16.18
C ILE A 549 16.62 1.93 15.04
N ILE A 550 17.92 2.11 15.25
CA ILE A 550 18.96 1.62 14.36
C ILE A 550 19.58 0.36 14.96
N ALA A 551 19.39 -0.77 14.29
CA ALA A 551 19.77 -2.10 14.77
C ALA A 551 20.61 -2.90 13.76
N ASN A 552 21.25 -2.23 12.81
CA ASN A 552 22.26 -2.84 11.94
C ASN A 552 23.41 -3.45 12.74
N THR A 553 23.91 -4.59 12.28
CA THR A 553 24.97 -5.35 12.97
C THR A 553 26.33 -5.27 12.29
N SER A 554 26.36 -5.13 10.96
CA SER A 554 27.60 -5.10 10.19
C SER A 554 27.73 -3.87 9.28
N THR A 555 26.62 -3.35 8.78
CA THR A 555 26.61 -2.22 7.84
C THR A 555 26.48 -0.90 8.58
N ALA A 556 27.53 -0.09 8.49
CA ALA A 556 27.50 1.29 8.96
C ALA A 556 26.61 2.16 8.07
N ILE A 557 25.88 3.09 8.68
CA ILE A 557 24.99 4.02 7.96
C ILE A 557 25.16 5.45 8.45
N THR A 558 24.78 6.40 7.60
CA THR A 558 24.69 7.82 7.94
C THR A 558 23.24 8.26 7.85
N LEU A 559 22.74 8.91 8.91
CA LEU A 559 21.41 9.52 8.96
C LEU A 559 21.54 11.01 9.28
N SER A 560 20.58 11.79 8.78
CA SER A 560 20.52 13.24 8.92
C SER A 560 19.10 13.73 8.74
N ASN A 561 18.88 15.03 8.98
CA ASN A 561 17.58 15.69 8.81
C ASN A 561 16.44 14.99 9.56
N ILE A 562 16.72 14.61 10.81
CA ILE A 562 15.77 13.96 11.71
C ILE A 562 15.08 15.04 12.56
N SER A 563 13.76 15.03 12.58
CA SER A 563 12.91 16.00 13.28
C SER A 563 11.75 15.30 14.01
N GLY A 564 10.95 16.04 14.79
CA GLY A 564 9.74 15.54 15.46
C GLY A 564 9.89 15.29 16.97
N SER A 565 8.83 14.81 17.61
CA SER A 565 8.80 14.61 19.07
C SER A 565 9.40 13.28 19.55
N GLY A 566 9.76 12.40 18.62
CA GLY A 566 10.18 11.03 18.86
C GLY A 566 11.61 10.89 19.35
N ALA A 567 11.98 9.66 19.68
CA ALA A 567 13.27 9.29 20.24
C ALA A 567 14.10 8.43 19.27
N VAL A 568 15.41 8.69 19.22
CA VAL A 568 16.36 7.92 18.42
C VAL A 568 17.09 6.92 19.31
N LYS A 569 17.16 5.66 18.88
CA LYS A 569 17.89 4.59 19.58
C LYS A 569 18.92 3.93 18.68
N GLN A 570 20.20 4.08 19.02
CA GLN A 570 21.28 3.26 18.50
C GLN A 570 21.35 1.95 19.29
N ALA A 571 20.95 0.84 18.68
CA ALA A 571 20.87 -0.48 19.33
C ALA A 571 21.80 -1.52 18.71
N GLY A 572 22.10 -1.38 17.42
CA GLY A 572 22.90 -2.34 16.65
C GLY A 572 24.40 -2.28 16.96
N ALA A 573 25.11 -3.33 16.58
CA ALA A 573 26.57 -3.42 16.75
C ALA A 573 27.34 -2.57 15.73
N ALA A 574 26.76 -2.29 14.56
CA ALA A 574 27.37 -1.44 13.55
C ALA A 574 27.38 0.03 14.00
N SER A 575 28.30 0.81 13.44
CA SER A 575 28.34 2.26 13.69
C SER A 575 27.25 3.01 12.92
N THR A 576 26.61 3.96 13.58
CA THR A 576 25.70 4.92 12.94
C THR A 576 26.27 6.31 13.06
N THR A 577 26.35 7.04 11.96
CA THR A 577 26.73 8.45 11.96
C THR A 577 25.49 9.33 11.89
N LEU A 578 25.28 10.18 12.89
CA LEU A 578 24.32 11.28 12.81
C LEU A 578 25.04 12.53 12.31
N ALA A 579 24.61 13.01 11.15
CA ALA A 579 25.12 14.19 10.48
C ALA A 579 24.03 15.27 10.38
N GLY A 580 24.42 16.44 9.87
CA GLY A 580 23.53 17.60 9.72
C GLY A 580 23.02 18.17 11.05
N ALA A 581 22.06 19.08 10.97
CA ALA A 581 21.36 19.60 12.14
C ALA A 581 20.05 18.82 12.32
N ASN A 582 19.96 18.06 13.41
CA ASN A 582 18.74 17.31 13.74
C ASN A 582 17.97 18.07 14.83
N SER A 583 16.64 17.97 14.80
CA SER A 583 15.73 18.74 15.67
C SER A 583 14.76 17.88 16.47
N TYR A 584 14.89 16.55 16.43
CA TYR A 584 14.06 15.67 17.25
C TYR A 584 14.24 15.95 18.76
N SER A 585 13.19 15.76 19.56
CA SER A 585 13.17 16.18 20.97
C SER A 585 13.02 15.05 22.00
N GLY A 586 12.66 13.83 21.60
CA GLY A 586 12.50 12.69 22.51
C GLY A 586 13.80 12.14 23.09
N GLY A 587 14.96 12.61 22.61
CA GLY A 587 16.28 12.24 23.10
C GLY A 587 16.91 11.07 22.37
N THR A 588 18.13 10.73 22.78
CA THR A 588 18.96 9.71 22.15
C THR A 588 19.36 8.65 23.17
N THR A 589 19.13 7.37 22.85
CA THR A 589 19.62 6.24 23.64
C THR A 589 20.64 5.45 22.83
N ILE A 590 21.78 5.15 23.42
CA ILE A 590 22.84 4.36 22.80
C ILE A 590 23.02 3.11 23.65
N SER A 591 22.60 1.97 23.13
CA SER A 591 22.66 0.67 23.83
C SER A 591 23.53 -0.36 23.11
N GLY A 592 24.04 -0.06 21.93
CA GLY A 592 24.95 -0.93 21.17
C GLY A 592 25.82 -0.16 20.19
N GLY A 593 26.92 -0.77 19.76
CA GLY A 593 27.80 -0.22 18.73
C GLY A 593 28.35 1.18 19.05
N THR A 594 28.53 1.98 18.00
CA THR A 594 29.04 3.35 18.07
C THR A 594 28.07 4.31 17.42
N LEU A 595 27.63 5.32 18.16
CA LEU A 595 26.97 6.51 17.59
C LEU A 595 28.03 7.60 17.33
N ASN A 596 28.29 7.85 16.06
CA ASN A 596 29.19 8.88 15.57
C ASN A 596 28.44 10.20 15.38
N VAL A 597 28.99 11.30 15.89
CA VAL A 597 28.44 12.66 15.79
C VAL A 597 29.29 13.46 14.81
N ALA A 598 28.74 13.72 13.62
CA ALA A 598 29.42 14.45 12.55
C ALA A 598 29.04 15.94 12.48
N SER A 599 28.18 16.41 13.39
CA SER A 599 27.78 17.81 13.53
C SER A 599 27.48 18.11 14.99
N ALA A 600 27.84 19.32 15.46
CA ALA A 600 27.62 19.74 16.83
C ALA A 600 26.15 19.65 17.26
N THR A 601 25.18 19.75 16.35
CA THR A 601 23.74 19.71 16.60
C THR A 601 23.07 18.41 16.11
N ALA A 602 23.83 17.33 15.91
CA ALA A 602 23.29 16.08 15.37
C ALA A 602 22.41 15.28 16.36
N LEU A 603 22.47 15.57 17.67
CA LEU A 603 21.77 14.81 18.72
C LEU A 603 20.39 15.37 19.09
N GLY A 604 19.88 16.35 18.33
CA GLY A 604 18.58 16.96 18.62
C GLY A 604 18.58 17.81 19.91
N SER A 605 17.39 17.99 20.47
CA SER A 605 17.17 18.84 21.65
C SER A 605 16.97 18.08 22.97
N GLY A 606 16.87 16.75 22.90
CA GLY A 606 16.64 15.89 24.07
C GLY A 606 17.89 15.58 24.88
N SER A 607 17.71 14.71 25.88
CA SER A 607 18.81 14.15 26.67
C SER A 607 19.46 12.96 25.95
N VAL A 608 20.70 12.65 26.32
CA VAL A 608 21.46 11.52 25.77
C VAL A 608 21.80 10.53 26.88
N SER A 609 21.42 9.27 26.67
CA SER A 609 21.80 8.14 27.52
C SER A 609 22.78 7.23 26.79
N ASN A 610 24.04 7.26 27.20
CA ASN A 610 25.14 6.50 26.61
C ASN A 610 25.45 5.22 27.40
N GLY A 611 25.01 4.08 26.88
CA GLY A 611 25.32 2.73 27.37
C GLY A 611 26.25 1.91 26.48
N ALA A 612 26.73 2.48 25.37
CA ALA A 612 27.74 1.87 24.50
C ALA A 612 28.77 2.94 24.09
N THR A 613 29.03 3.20 22.80
CA THR A 613 29.99 4.26 22.42
C THR A 613 29.30 5.47 21.81
N LEU A 614 29.60 6.66 22.34
CA LEU A 614 29.34 7.95 21.70
C LEU A 614 30.67 8.54 21.24
N ALA A 615 30.79 8.91 19.96
CA ALA A 615 32.04 9.36 19.38
C ALA A 615 31.87 10.59 18.49
N THR A 616 32.91 11.44 18.41
CA THR A 616 33.04 12.44 17.33
C THR A 616 33.41 11.79 16.01
N ALA A 617 32.95 12.32 14.88
CA ALA A 617 33.29 11.82 13.54
C ALA A 617 33.63 12.93 12.53
N GLY A 618 34.38 12.56 11.49
CA GLY A 618 34.84 13.49 10.45
C GLY A 618 35.69 14.61 11.05
N SER A 619 35.41 15.85 10.65
CA SER A 619 36.07 17.06 11.18
C SER A 619 35.34 17.65 12.41
N GLN A 620 34.39 16.93 13.01
CA GLN A 620 33.71 17.39 14.21
C GLN A 620 34.59 17.10 15.44
N HIS A 621 34.82 18.13 16.25
CA HIS A 621 35.66 18.03 17.45
C HIS A 621 34.89 18.33 18.75
N ALA A 622 33.62 18.72 18.64
CA ALA A 622 32.75 18.98 19.79
C ALA A 622 31.40 18.26 19.66
N ILE A 623 30.84 17.80 20.77
CA ILE A 623 29.50 17.21 20.84
C ILE A 623 28.62 18.14 21.67
N THR A 624 27.44 18.54 21.16
CA THR A 624 26.46 19.27 21.96
C THR A 624 25.28 18.38 22.31
N VAL A 625 24.95 18.34 23.59
CA VAL A 625 23.76 17.71 24.16
C VAL A 625 22.92 18.82 24.77
N SER A 626 21.73 19.07 24.23
CA SER A 626 20.89 20.16 24.74
C SER A 626 20.33 19.84 26.14
N GLY A 627 19.96 18.57 26.38
CA GLY A 627 19.49 18.08 27.68
C GLY A 627 20.60 17.55 28.58
N ASN A 628 20.27 16.54 29.38
CA ASN A 628 21.23 15.85 30.25
C ASN A 628 22.09 14.88 29.43
N TYR A 629 23.34 14.69 29.87
CA TYR A 629 24.21 13.62 29.39
C TYR A 629 24.37 12.57 30.50
N THR A 630 23.95 11.33 30.26
CA THR A 630 24.14 10.23 31.21
C THR A 630 24.96 9.14 30.56
N GLN A 631 26.15 8.85 31.10
CA GLN A 631 26.95 7.70 30.71
C GLN A 631 26.84 6.61 31.77
N THR A 632 26.53 5.39 31.34
CA THR A 632 26.48 4.21 32.23
C THR A 632 27.86 3.56 32.36
N ALA A 633 27.98 2.56 33.24
CA ALA A 633 29.25 1.86 33.46
C ALA A 633 29.79 1.14 32.20
N SER A 634 28.91 0.72 31.28
CA SER A 634 29.29 0.12 30.00
C SER A 634 29.56 1.16 28.92
N GLY A 635 29.28 2.44 29.19
CA GLY A 635 29.42 3.52 28.23
C GLY A 635 30.88 3.93 28.02
N ASN A 636 31.18 4.37 26.80
CA ASN A 636 32.43 4.97 26.38
C ASN A 636 32.15 6.30 25.66
N LEU A 637 32.84 7.36 26.06
CA LEU A 637 32.87 8.64 25.33
C LEU A 637 34.19 8.73 24.57
N THR A 638 34.14 8.89 23.25
CA THR A 638 35.32 9.03 22.39
C THR A 638 35.37 10.42 21.77
N LEU A 639 36.42 11.20 22.03
CA LEU A 639 36.57 12.56 21.51
C LEU A 639 37.86 12.73 20.71
N SER A 640 37.76 13.35 19.54
CA SER A 640 38.90 13.82 18.76
C SER A 640 39.39 15.17 19.31
N ILE A 641 40.60 15.22 19.85
CA ILE A 641 41.19 16.39 20.52
C ILE A 641 42.33 16.98 19.67
N GLY A 642 42.03 18.02 18.90
CA GLY A 642 43.00 18.92 18.26
C GLY A 642 43.25 20.20 19.07
N SER A 643 42.33 20.61 19.95
CA SER A 643 42.39 21.86 20.71
C SER A 643 41.77 21.71 22.11
N VAL A 644 41.96 22.72 22.95
CA VAL A 644 41.31 22.79 24.28
C VAL A 644 39.81 23.09 24.23
N SER A 645 39.25 23.37 23.04
CA SER A 645 37.81 23.60 22.85
C SER A 645 37.03 22.32 22.49
N ASP A 646 37.74 21.21 22.35
CA ASP A 646 37.22 19.95 21.84
C ASP A 646 36.66 19.13 22.99
N GLN A 647 35.33 19.16 23.12
CA GLN A 647 34.65 18.68 24.32
C GLN A 647 33.21 18.26 24.03
N LEU A 648 32.63 17.50 24.96
CA LEU A 648 31.18 17.36 25.08
C LEU A 648 30.62 18.53 25.91
N LYS A 649 29.57 19.18 25.41
CA LYS A 649 28.81 20.22 26.12
C LYS A 649 27.40 19.74 26.39
N ALA A 650 26.99 19.70 27.65
CA ALA A 650 25.63 19.41 28.07
C ALA A 650 24.94 20.69 28.57
N GLY A 651 23.73 20.97 28.08
CA GLY A 651 22.87 22.03 28.62
C GLY A 651 22.27 21.67 29.97
N GLY A 652 22.11 20.38 30.25
CA GLY A 652 21.69 19.84 31.55
C GLY A 652 22.84 19.35 32.41
N GLN A 653 22.56 18.38 33.29
CA GLN A 653 23.56 17.70 34.11
C GLN A 653 24.32 16.66 33.28
N ALA A 654 25.61 16.47 33.58
CA ALA A 654 26.38 15.31 33.13
C ALA A 654 26.59 14.31 34.28
N PHE A 655 26.14 13.08 34.11
CA PHE A 655 26.46 11.95 34.97
C PHE A 655 27.47 11.05 34.26
N LEU A 656 28.67 10.92 34.82
CA LEU A 656 29.81 10.23 34.22
C LEU A 656 30.07 8.89 34.90
N SER A 657 30.29 7.86 34.08
CA SER A 657 30.66 6.49 34.47
C SER A 657 31.39 5.82 33.31
N GLY A 658 31.87 4.59 33.45
CA GLY A 658 32.51 3.85 32.35
C GLY A 658 33.79 4.53 31.84
N SER A 659 34.06 4.47 30.53
CA SER A 659 35.34 4.91 29.96
C SER A 659 35.29 6.23 29.20
N LEU A 660 36.44 6.92 29.17
CA LEU A 660 36.72 8.05 28.30
C LEU A 660 37.93 7.72 27.41
N THR A 661 37.78 7.91 26.11
CA THR A 661 38.84 7.74 25.10
C THR A 661 39.10 9.06 24.39
N LEU A 662 40.34 9.56 24.44
CA LEU A 662 40.74 10.80 23.79
C LEU A 662 41.71 10.51 22.65
N ASN A 663 41.33 10.92 21.45
CA ASN A 663 42.13 10.78 20.24
C ASN A 663 42.80 12.13 19.95
N PHE A 664 44.02 12.32 20.46
CA PHE A 664 44.76 13.57 20.24
C PHE A 664 45.27 13.64 18.80
N ALA A 665 45.07 14.78 18.14
CA ALA A 665 45.55 15.03 16.78
C ALA A 665 47.09 15.15 16.70
N ALA A 666 47.73 15.52 17.82
CA ALA A 666 49.17 15.55 18.01
C ALA A 666 49.51 15.11 19.44
N THR A 667 50.75 14.67 19.69
CA THR A 667 51.20 14.31 21.04
C THR A 667 51.01 15.49 21.99
N PRO A 668 50.16 15.37 23.03
CA PRO A 668 49.90 16.49 23.91
C PRO A 668 51.10 16.70 24.85
N ALA A 669 51.41 17.95 25.20
CA ALA A 669 52.52 18.26 26.10
C ALA A 669 52.19 17.83 27.54
N GLN A 670 53.20 17.35 28.26
CA GLN A 670 53.10 17.06 29.69
C GLN A 670 52.58 18.29 30.46
N GLY A 671 51.66 18.08 31.40
CA GLY A 671 51.00 19.13 32.17
C GLY A 671 49.85 19.84 31.45
N SER A 672 49.61 19.56 30.16
CA SER A 672 48.47 20.12 29.44
C SER A 672 47.15 19.66 30.07
N ARG A 673 46.20 20.59 30.17
CA ARG A 673 44.86 20.35 30.73
C ARG A 673 43.79 20.61 29.69
N TYR A 674 42.90 19.66 29.50
CA TYR A 674 41.79 19.73 28.56
C TYR A 674 40.47 19.59 29.32
N VAL A 675 39.54 20.52 29.13
CA VAL A 675 38.14 20.32 29.53
C VAL A 675 37.51 19.44 28.47
N VAL A 676 36.99 18.28 28.86
CA VAL A 676 36.47 17.27 27.94
C VAL A 676 34.97 17.05 28.09
N VAL A 677 34.42 17.41 29.25
CA VAL A 677 32.98 17.52 29.47
C VAL A 677 32.71 18.83 30.18
N GLN A 678 31.77 19.61 29.68
CA GLN A 678 31.20 20.78 30.34
C GLN A 678 29.69 20.60 30.43
N ALA A 679 29.10 20.85 31.60
CA ALA A 679 27.68 20.68 31.84
C ALA A 679 27.11 21.86 32.64
N ALA A 680 26.15 22.59 32.06
CA ALA A 680 25.57 23.76 32.71
C ALA A 680 24.75 23.40 33.96
N GLY A 681 24.14 22.21 34.00
CA GLY A 681 23.48 21.65 35.18
C GLY A 681 24.43 20.95 36.17
N GLY A 682 25.74 21.02 35.93
CA GLY A 682 26.79 20.45 36.75
C GLY A 682 27.26 19.06 36.32
N VAL A 683 28.43 18.67 36.81
CA VAL A 683 29.06 17.36 36.56
C VAL A 683 29.04 16.52 37.82
N SER A 684 28.69 15.25 37.70
CA SER A 684 28.70 14.28 38.79
C SER A 684 29.22 12.91 38.30
N GLY A 685 29.67 12.08 39.24
CA GLY A 685 30.32 10.81 38.93
C GLY A 685 31.78 10.98 38.48
N GLY A 686 32.25 10.09 37.61
CA GLY A 686 33.58 10.11 37.02
C GLY A 686 33.83 8.89 36.14
N PHE A 687 34.74 8.99 35.19
CA PHE A 687 35.13 7.84 34.37
C PHE A 687 35.96 6.85 35.19
N SER A 688 35.64 5.55 35.08
CA SER A 688 36.41 4.47 35.70
C SER A 688 37.75 4.22 35.00
N SER A 689 37.87 4.63 33.74
CA SER A 689 39.13 4.56 32.98
C SER A 689 39.22 5.68 31.96
N ILE A 690 40.42 6.23 31.78
CA ILE A 690 40.72 7.27 30.79
C ILE A 690 41.91 6.80 29.95
N SER A 691 41.79 6.88 28.63
CA SER A 691 42.87 6.55 27.70
C SER A 691 43.04 7.64 26.65
N GLY A 692 44.26 7.81 26.13
CA GLY A 692 44.49 8.63 24.95
C GLY A 692 45.90 8.52 24.40
N ASN A 693 46.04 8.13 23.13
CA ASN A 693 47.28 8.04 22.34
C ASN A 693 48.55 7.53 23.09
N GLY A 694 48.41 6.66 24.09
CA GLY A 694 49.55 6.14 24.89
C GLY A 694 50.14 7.12 25.91
N VAL A 695 49.51 8.28 26.15
CA VAL A 695 49.89 9.19 27.25
C VAL A 695 49.17 8.82 28.54
N THR A 696 49.79 9.13 29.67
CA THR A 696 49.16 8.95 30.99
C THR A 696 48.25 10.14 31.25
N LEU A 697 46.98 9.86 31.55
CA LEU A 697 45.95 10.88 31.78
C LEU A 697 45.38 10.73 33.19
N VAL A 698 45.23 11.85 33.88
CA VAL A 698 44.55 11.92 35.18
C VAL A 698 43.31 12.79 35.04
N GLY A 699 42.17 12.24 35.43
CA GLY A 699 40.90 12.95 35.45
C GLY A 699 40.71 13.76 36.73
N GLY A 700 40.03 14.89 36.60
CA GLY A 700 39.50 15.64 37.73
C GLY A 700 38.24 16.38 37.31
N GLN A 701 37.52 16.93 38.28
CA GLN A 701 36.30 17.68 38.02
C GLN A 701 36.14 18.85 38.97
N ASP A 702 35.47 19.89 38.48
CA ASP A 702 34.86 20.93 39.30
C ASP A 702 33.33 20.83 39.21
N ALA A 703 32.60 21.84 39.70
CA ALA A 703 31.14 21.82 39.73
C ALA A 703 30.50 21.64 38.34
N THR A 704 31.14 22.13 37.27
CA THR A 704 30.55 22.23 35.92
C THR A 704 31.40 21.60 34.82
N SER A 705 32.62 21.16 35.12
CA SER A 705 33.57 20.66 34.13
C SER A 705 34.28 19.40 34.61
N TYR A 706 34.39 18.40 33.72
CA TYR A 706 35.36 17.32 33.82
C TYR A 706 36.54 17.63 32.92
N TYR A 707 37.74 17.50 33.47
CA TYR A 707 38.99 17.79 32.78
C TYR A 707 39.97 16.63 32.91
N VAL A 708 40.87 16.54 31.95
CA VAL A 708 42.00 15.62 31.99
C VAL A 708 43.31 16.41 31.99
N THR A 709 44.30 15.90 32.70
CA THR A 709 45.67 16.43 32.71
C THR A 709 46.64 15.36 32.26
N VAL A 710 47.50 15.71 31.30
CA VAL A 710 48.57 14.85 30.80
C VAL A 710 49.70 14.80 31.83
N GLN A 711 50.10 13.59 32.24
CA GLN A 711 51.16 13.37 33.24
C GLN A 711 52.54 13.27 32.63
#